data_AF-A0A2E7R1A1-F1
#
_entry.id   AF-A0A2E7R1A1-F1
#
_cell.length_a   1.000
_cell.length_b   1.000
_cell.length_c   1.000
_cell.angle_alpha   90.00
_cell.angle_beta   90.00
_cell.angle_gamma   90.00
#
_symmetry.space_group_name_H-M   'P 1'
#
loop_
_entity.id
_entity.type
_entity.pdbx_description
1 polymer ?
#
loop_
_entity_poly.entity_id
_entity_poly.type
_entity_poly.pdbx_seq_one_letter_code
_entity_poly.pdbx_strand_id
1 'polypeptide(L)'
;MALRPAFFFSSEGWPQGRFDFEQDGSSSGFGSKYSFEGPENESGNTDERDRFPKGPIAAFVLVLGVCALVVYFVIDRVESHDEPVWTSSDQFDFRLFPKGYIQRSEYYSLHPDFVKKWNTVCADTLQCESDNLFQVEIPIFDQIIDSEQLKLFTFSDGYWRVIPLSDDYGHPGKVSSYVEIPRVDNLIVVESPANEQSLGFYGLLPKVYEDSVMRHLSAHVVGEVMIELSESSGQLVIRSNRDQGDPQVGKQELLQLTGSESDFRRLLSDTVIGESYLGEISRVIESQHWGGIFLDLEAFPSDLEPLLVTFLADLRQRNEMSAKQIIVVLSIETRQRLETEWLELIESSDEVWLRYPSPALRPLELLDRTLLSLAKGGSDLSKVRLMTNLAAQPEHSTITTPDTLLEEMASISIQHGGDEILTSQKVTLQLAESDSEVYWDEGAYSVALNHKANTYFVSNRFTVDFIMDFISFWDLRGLAIEAVDSNEISEPMMTRILAWQDERVDSPEKPFGPYLEPCWIVSGGTLSSVCWTVGSANRPVIWTTPDKPGVYAIKLVVSDGETFVANERWLRVQKTDISGLNPTSVGSTPTATSTSVPTPQATPTPTPEASATVTPDATPEPTPTSTPSPTATPPSGPPGPAPN
;
A
#
# COMPACT_ATOMS: atom_id res chain seq x y z
N MET A 1 27.82 4.53 -53.05
CA MET A 1 29.15 4.72 -52.44
C MET A 1 29.06 4.14 -51.03
N ALA A 2 29.23 2.82 -50.88
CA ALA A 2 30.50 2.09 -50.67
C ALA A 2 31.04 2.28 -49.24
N LEU A 3 31.37 1.27 -48.42
CA LEU A 3 31.28 -0.20 -48.44
C LEU A 3 31.56 -0.61 -46.96
N ARG A 4 30.83 -1.57 -46.38
CA ARG A 4 31.22 -2.29 -45.15
C ARG A 4 31.37 -3.78 -45.48
N PRO A 5 32.40 -4.49 -44.98
CA PRO A 5 32.50 -5.92 -45.18
C PRO A 5 31.64 -6.68 -44.17
N ALA A 6 30.89 -7.65 -44.68
CA ALA A 6 30.21 -8.69 -43.91
C ALA A 6 31.13 -9.91 -43.81
N PHE A 7 31.13 -10.57 -42.65
CA PHE A 7 31.58 -11.96 -42.52
C PHE A 7 30.40 -12.79 -42.03
N PHE A 8 30.00 -13.75 -42.87
CA PHE A 8 29.13 -14.87 -42.56
C PHE A 8 29.99 -16.06 -42.13
N PHE A 9 29.55 -16.82 -41.14
CA PHE A 9 29.74 -18.27 -41.12
C PHE A 9 28.39 -18.94 -40.91
N SER A 10 28.05 -19.81 -41.86
CA SER A 10 26.92 -20.74 -41.82
C SER A 10 27.43 -22.07 -41.28
N SER A 11 26.63 -22.75 -40.46
CA SER A 11 26.72 -24.20 -40.32
C SER A 11 25.31 -24.77 -40.15
N GLU A 12 24.76 -25.26 -41.24
CA GLU A 12 23.62 -26.18 -41.24
C GLU A 12 24.01 -27.52 -40.61
N GLY A 13 23.08 -28.05 -39.82
CA GLY A 13 22.63 -29.43 -39.95
C GLY A 13 23.18 -30.44 -38.96
N TRP A 14 22.45 -30.69 -37.85
CA TRP A 14 22.38 -32.00 -37.19
C TRP A 14 20.94 -32.25 -36.65
N PRO A 15 20.51 -33.52 -36.54
CA PRO A 15 19.12 -33.94 -36.69
C PRO A 15 18.31 -33.99 -35.39
N GLN A 16 16.98 -33.90 -35.55
CA GLN A 16 15.99 -34.20 -34.52
C GLN A 16 16.08 -35.67 -34.09
N GLY A 17 16.42 -35.91 -32.82
CA GLY A 17 16.30 -37.20 -32.14
C GLY A 17 15.21 -37.13 -31.07
N ARG A 18 14.13 -37.87 -31.30
CA ARG A 18 13.02 -38.12 -30.37
C ARG A 18 13.54 -39.09 -29.29
N PHE A 19 13.42 -38.76 -28.01
CA PHE A 19 13.68 -39.69 -26.91
C PHE A 19 12.36 -40.04 -26.22
N ASP A 20 11.89 -41.26 -26.47
CA ASP A 20 10.89 -41.93 -25.66
C ASP A 20 11.60 -42.53 -24.43
N PHE A 21 11.08 -42.24 -23.23
CA PHE A 21 11.55 -42.87 -21.99
C PHE A 21 10.84 -44.22 -21.84
N GLU A 22 11.59 -45.30 -21.99
CA GLU A 22 11.20 -46.62 -21.51
C GLU A 22 12.06 -46.99 -20.29
N GLN A 23 11.36 -47.40 -19.25
CA GLN A 23 11.81 -47.69 -17.90
C GLN A 23 12.32 -49.13 -17.85
N ASP A 24 13.56 -49.37 -17.39
CA ASP A 24 13.92 -50.56 -16.58
C ASP A 24 15.40 -50.60 -16.14
N GLY A 25 15.60 -50.91 -14.85
CA GLY A 25 16.49 -52.00 -14.41
C GLY A 25 18.03 -51.83 -14.41
N SER A 26 18.57 -51.42 -13.25
CA SER A 26 19.70 -52.03 -12.50
C SER A 26 21.10 -52.26 -13.13
N SER A 27 22.09 -51.81 -12.35
CA SER A 27 23.39 -52.45 -12.04
C SER A 27 24.69 -52.02 -12.76
N SER A 28 25.65 -51.61 -11.90
CA SER A 28 27.11 -51.78 -11.92
C SER A 28 27.98 -51.31 -13.11
N GLY A 29 28.88 -50.36 -12.81
CA GLY A 29 30.32 -50.66 -12.74
C GLY A 29 31.21 -50.45 -13.98
N PHE A 30 32.34 -49.79 -13.72
CA PHE A 30 33.59 -49.69 -14.50
C PHE A 30 33.64 -48.74 -15.72
N GLY A 31 34.64 -47.86 -15.67
CA GLY A 31 34.96 -46.92 -16.74
C GLY A 31 36.06 -47.39 -17.68
N SER A 32 36.31 -46.61 -18.73
CA SER A 32 37.61 -46.51 -19.41
C SER A 32 37.64 -45.35 -20.39
N LYS A 33 38.83 -44.73 -20.45
CA LYS A 33 39.38 -43.77 -21.42
C LYS A 33 38.93 -43.94 -22.87
N TYR A 34 38.86 -42.81 -23.58
CA TYR A 34 39.14 -42.74 -25.02
C TYR A 34 40.08 -41.59 -25.37
N SER A 35 41.15 -41.95 -26.09
CA SER A 35 42.07 -41.07 -26.83
C SER A 35 41.46 -40.67 -28.17
N PHE A 36 41.79 -39.49 -28.67
CA PHE A 36 41.50 -39.08 -30.05
C PHE A 36 42.77 -39.16 -30.91
N GLU A 37 42.66 -39.94 -32.00
CA GLU A 37 43.57 -39.94 -33.14
C GLU A 37 43.30 -38.70 -34.00
N GLY A 38 44.37 -38.04 -34.46
CA GLY A 38 44.31 -37.01 -35.49
C GLY A 38 44.60 -37.60 -36.88
N PRO A 39 44.16 -36.98 -37.97
CA PRO A 39 44.60 -37.35 -39.30
C PRO A 39 45.77 -36.47 -39.78
N GLU A 40 46.62 -37.15 -40.53
CA GLU A 40 47.85 -36.74 -41.14
C GLU A 40 47.69 -35.81 -42.37
N ASN A 41 48.79 -35.09 -42.63
CA ASN A 41 49.40 -34.79 -43.93
C ASN A 41 48.62 -34.00 -44.99
N GLU A 42 49.15 -32.81 -45.33
CA GLU A 42 49.60 -32.60 -46.71
C GLU A 42 50.72 -31.55 -46.82
N SER A 43 51.69 -31.88 -47.66
CA SER A 43 52.96 -31.22 -47.91
C SER A 43 52.85 -30.11 -48.97
N GLY A 44 53.58 -29.01 -48.80
CA GLY A 44 53.76 -28.00 -49.85
C GLY A 44 54.88 -27.02 -49.53
N ASN A 45 56.05 -27.26 -50.12
CA ASN A 45 57.25 -26.43 -50.05
C ASN A 45 57.17 -25.26 -51.05
N THR A 46 57.58 -24.04 -50.67
CA THR A 46 58.66 -23.24 -51.32
C THR A 46 58.78 -21.83 -50.73
N ASP A 47 60.01 -21.50 -50.34
CA ASP A 47 60.66 -20.19 -50.22
C ASP A 47 59.99 -18.97 -50.90
N GLU A 48 59.86 -17.85 -50.18
CA GLU A 48 60.56 -16.59 -50.52
C GLU A 48 60.34 -15.44 -49.48
N ARG A 49 61.46 -15.00 -48.89
CA ARG A 49 61.89 -13.61 -48.58
C ARG A 49 61.11 -12.71 -47.59
N ASP A 50 61.82 -12.47 -46.48
CA ASP A 50 61.82 -11.28 -45.62
C ASP A 50 61.68 -9.93 -46.36
N ARG A 51 60.82 -9.05 -45.83
CA ARG A 51 61.02 -7.58 -45.73
C ARG A 51 60.13 -6.99 -44.62
N PHE A 52 60.61 -7.00 -43.38
CA PHE A 52 60.09 -6.09 -42.35
C PHE A 52 60.85 -4.76 -42.41
N PRO A 53 60.17 -3.60 -42.47
CA PRO A 53 60.84 -2.31 -42.44
C PRO A 53 61.34 -2.01 -41.01
N LYS A 54 62.66 -2.07 -40.83
CA LYS A 54 63.34 -1.52 -39.66
C LYS A 54 63.36 0.01 -39.78
N GLY A 55 62.54 0.70 -38.98
CA GLY A 55 62.47 2.16 -38.95
C GLY A 55 61.43 2.71 -37.97
N PRO A 56 61.38 4.05 -37.79
CA PRO A 56 60.60 4.76 -36.75
C PRO A 56 59.10 4.48 -36.73
N ILE A 57 58.57 3.88 -37.80
CA ILE A 57 57.18 3.43 -37.92
C ILE A 57 56.88 2.31 -36.92
N ALA A 58 57.81 1.38 -36.68
CA ALA A 58 57.60 0.31 -35.69
C ALA A 58 57.51 0.86 -34.26
N ALA A 59 58.30 1.90 -33.94
CA ALA A 59 58.24 2.57 -32.65
C ALA A 59 56.93 3.37 -32.50
N PHE A 60 56.47 4.03 -33.56
CA PHE A 60 55.23 4.81 -33.54
C PHE A 60 53.99 3.92 -33.38
N VAL A 61 53.95 2.76 -34.05
CA VAL A 61 52.87 1.77 -33.88
C VAL A 61 52.88 1.19 -32.46
N LEU A 62 54.04 0.98 -31.86
CA LEU A 62 54.16 0.47 -30.49
C LEU A 62 53.70 1.51 -29.47
N VAL A 63 54.05 2.80 -29.65
CA VAL A 63 53.59 3.90 -28.79
C VAL A 63 52.08 4.10 -28.91
N LEU A 64 51.51 4.09 -30.12
CA LEU A 64 50.07 4.16 -30.31
C LEU A 64 49.34 2.95 -29.72
N GLY A 65 49.92 1.74 -29.85
CA GLY A 65 49.38 0.53 -29.23
C GLY A 65 49.37 0.63 -27.70
N VAL A 66 50.45 1.14 -27.09
CA VAL A 66 50.53 1.35 -25.64
C VAL A 66 49.58 2.47 -25.18
N CYS A 67 49.48 3.58 -25.91
CA CYS A 67 48.53 4.65 -25.57
C CYS A 67 47.08 4.19 -25.70
N ALA A 68 46.73 3.42 -26.74
CA ALA A 68 45.40 2.85 -26.90
C ALA A 68 45.09 1.83 -25.79
N LEU A 69 46.09 1.03 -25.39
CA LEU A 69 45.94 0.06 -24.29
C LEU A 69 45.80 0.77 -22.93
N VAL A 70 46.54 1.86 -22.69
CA VAL A 70 46.39 2.68 -21.47
C VAL A 70 45.03 3.38 -21.46
N VAL A 71 44.57 3.93 -22.58
CA VAL A 71 43.23 4.53 -22.68
C VAL A 71 42.15 3.47 -22.50
N TYR A 72 42.32 2.28 -23.06
CA TYR A 72 41.44 1.14 -22.82
C TYR A 72 41.39 0.78 -21.33
N PHE A 73 42.55 0.62 -20.67
CA PHE A 73 42.63 0.33 -19.23
C PHE A 73 42.13 1.49 -18.33
N VAL A 74 42.13 2.73 -18.81
CA VAL A 74 41.58 3.87 -18.06
C VAL A 74 40.07 3.98 -18.25
N ILE A 75 39.55 3.72 -19.46
CA ILE A 75 38.11 3.73 -19.74
C ILE A 75 37.43 2.51 -19.10
N ASP A 76 38.01 1.32 -19.22
CA ASP A 76 37.53 0.09 -18.57
C ASP A 76 37.47 0.23 -17.04
N ARG A 77 38.33 1.08 -16.47
CA ARG A 77 38.38 1.37 -15.03
C ARG A 77 37.48 2.52 -14.58
N VAL A 78 36.88 3.26 -15.52
CA VAL A 78 35.94 4.36 -15.26
C VAL A 78 34.50 3.91 -15.53
N GLU A 79 34.27 2.88 -16.35
CA GLU A 79 32.94 2.34 -16.64
C GLU A 79 32.52 1.15 -15.77
N SER A 80 33.44 0.48 -15.05
CA SER A 80 33.03 -0.46 -14.00
C SER A 80 32.76 0.29 -12.70
N HIS A 81 31.51 0.72 -12.50
CA HIS A 81 31.00 0.70 -11.13
C HIS A 81 31.09 -0.76 -10.72
N ASP A 82 32.17 -1.14 -10.00
CA ASP A 82 32.43 -2.52 -9.59
C ASP A 82 31.12 -3.10 -9.06
N GLU A 83 30.59 -4.13 -9.71
CA GLU A 83 29.36 -4.78 -9.26
C GLU A 83 29.50 -5.19 -7.78
N PRO A 84 28.43 -5.15 -6.99
CA PRO A 84 28.48 -5.56 -5.60
C PRO A 84 28.97 -7.00 -5.49
N VAL A 85 30.08 -7.20 -4.80
CA VAL A 85 30.64 -8.53 -4.54
C VAL A 85 29.97 -9.09 -3.29
N TRP A 86 29.24 -10.19 -3.44
CA TRP A 86 28.60 -10.90 -2.34
C TRP A 86 29.46 -12.09 -1.88
N THR A 87 29.63 -12.26 -0.58
CA THR A 87 30.27 -13.44 0.02
C THR A 87 29.22 -14.27 0.73
N SER A 88 29.20 -15.58 0.48
CA SER A 88 28.28 -16.50 1.16
C SER A 88 28.92 -17.18 2.37
N SER A 89 28.10 -17.55 3.35
CA SER A 89 28.48 -18.23 4.58
C SER A 89 27.42 -19.23 5.01
N ASP A 90 27.85 -20.38 5.53
CA ASP A 90 27.02 -21.41 6.17
C ASP A 90 26.80 -21.13 7.67
N GLN A 91 27.63 -20.28 8.27
CA GLN A 91 27.55 -19.90 9.68
C GLN A 91 26.58 -18.73 9.86
N PHE A 92 25.29 -19.03 9.88
CA PHE A 92 24.27 -18.05 10.26
C PHE A 92 23.43 -18.57 11.43
N ASP A 93 23.18 -17.72 12.44
CA ASP A 93 22.33 -18.11 13.58
C ASP A 93 20.86 -17.98 13.21
N PHE A 94 20.33 -19.03 12.60
CA PHE A 94 18.93 -19.11 12.16
C PHE A 94 17.90 -18.93 13.29
N ARG A 95 18.32 -19.01 14.57
CA ARG A 95 17.45 -18.82 15.74
C ARG A 95 16.85 -17.40 15.84
N LEU A 96 17.28 -16.47 14.99
CA LEU A 96 16.73 -15.12 14.90
C LEU A 96 15.52 -15.00 13.95
N PHE A 97 15.16 -16.05 13.21
CA PHE A 97 13.93 -16.05 12.41
C PHE A 97 12.71 -16.41 13.28
N PRO A 98 11.52 -15.88 12.94
CA PRO A 98 10.27 -16.35 13.54
C PRO A 98 10.14 -17.87 13.40
N LYS A 99 9.49 -18.50 14.38
CA LYS A 99 9.27 -19.95 14.38
C LYS A 99 8.53 -20.38 13.10
N GLY A 100 8.97 -21.47 12.49
CA GLY A 100 8.33 -22.04 11.29
C GLY A 100 9.01 -21.70 9.96
N TYR A 101 9.88 -20.69 9.94
CA TYR A 101 10.71 -20.39 8.78
C TYR A 101 11.78 -21.48 8.57
N ILE A 102 12.14 -21.74 7.31
CA ILE A 102 13.17 -22.72 6.93
C ILE A 102 14.21 -22.04 6.04
N GLN A 103 15.50 -22.17 6.38
CA GLN A 103 16.58 -21.63 5.55
C GLN A 103 16.65 -22.33 4.20
N ARG A 104 16.63 -21.56 3.10
CA ARG A 104 16.69 -22.10 1.73
C ARG A 104 17.88 -21.63 0.90
N SER A 105 18.70 -20.70 1.40
CA SER A 105 19.99 -20.34 0.79
C SER A 105 21.11 -20.25 1.82
N GLU A 106 22.35 -20.10 1.35
CA GLU A 106 23.43 -19.58 2.20
C GLU A 106 23.13 -18.14 2.62
N TYR A 107 23.80 -17.65 3.66
CA TYR A 107 23.73 -16.24 4.04
C TYR A 107 24.73 -15.44 3.21
N TYR A 108 24.26 -14.47 2.45
CA TYR A 108 25.09 -13.60 1.61
C TYR A 108 25.32 -12.28 2.33
N SER A 109 26.54 -11.77 2.32
CA SER A 109 26.89 -10.45 2.82
C SER A 109 27.67 -9.67 1.77
N LEU A 110 27.46 -8.36 1.69
CA LEU A 110 28.30 -7.50 0.86
C LEU A 110 29.76 -7.59 1.35
N HIS A 111 30.68 -7.73 0.41
CA HIS A 111 32.10 -7.79 0.72
C HIS A 111 32.52 -6.48 1.40
N PRO A 112 33.22 -6.53 2.56
CA PRO A 112 33.56 -5.32 3.31
C PRO A 112 34.34 -4.27 2.50
N ASP A 113 35.20 -4.72 1.57
CA ASP A 113 35.95 -3.81 0.70
C ASP A 113 35.05 -3.05 -0.28
N PHE A 114 33.96 -3.68 -0.76
CA PHE A 114 32.97 -3.01 -1.60
C PHE A 114 32.23 -1.94 -0.79
N VAL A 115 31.71 -2.28 0.39
CA VAL A 115 31.02 -1.33 1.29
C VAL A 115 31.94 -0.15 1.65
N LYS A 116 33.20 -0.43 1.95
CA LYS A 116 34.20 0.60 2.25
C LYS A 116 34.48 1.50 1.05
N LYS A 117 34.63 0.92 -0.15
CA LYS A 117 34.83 1.68 -1.40
C LYS A 117 33.62 2.55 -1.70
N TRP A 118 32.42 1.98 -1.62
CA TRP A 118 31.14 2.65 -1.82
C TRP A 118 30.96 3.84 -0.88
N ASN A 119 31.12 3.63 0.44
CA ASN A 119 31.03 4.71 1.43
C ASN A 119 32.07 5.80 1.20
N THR A 120 33.27 5.47 0.69
CA THR A 120 34.29 6.46 0.36
C THR A 120 33.89 7.29 -0.87
N VAL A 121 33.32 6.67 -1.90
CA VAL A 121 32.87 7.36 -3.12
C VAL A 121 31.65 8.23 -2.84
N CYS A 122 30.65 7.69 -2.13
CA CYS A 122 29.39 8.37 -1.87
C CYS A 122 29.46 9.43 -0.75
N ALA A 123 30.44 9.35 0.17
CA ALA A 123 30.66 10.44 1.14
C ALA A 123 31.10 11.75 0.46
N ASP A 124 31.77 11.64 -0.69
CA ASP A 124 32.38 12.78 -1.38
C ASP A 124 31.54 13.30 -2.56
N THR A 125 30.50 12.58 -3.00
CA THR A 125 29.67 12.96 -4.16
C THR A 125 28.17 12.82 -3.88
N LEU A 126 27.43 13.93 -4.06
CA LEU A 126 25.95 14.01 -4.09
C LEU A 126 25.29 13.18 -5.22
N GLN A 127 26.05 12.34 -5.92
CA GLN A 127 25.61 11.60 -7.12
C GLN A 127 25.05 10.20 -6.81
N CYS A 128 25.21 9.69 -5.59
CA CYS A 128 24.70 8.36 -5.23
C CYS A 128 23.20 8.33 -4.85
N GLU A 129 22.37 9.30 -5.25
CA GLU A 129 20.93 9.25 -4.95
C GLU A 129 20.09 8.65 -6.10
N SER A 130 20.65 8.46 -7.30
CA SER A 130 19.86 8.04 -8.47
C SER A 130 20.15 6.65 -9.06
N ASP A 131 21.30 6.01 -8.78
CA ASP A 131 21.73 4.76 -9.46
C ASP A 131 22.18 3.65 -8.50
N ASN A 132 21.42 3.40 -7.42
CA ASN A 132 21.81 2.43 -6.37
C ASN A 132 21.08 1.08 -6.43
N LEU A 133 20.28 0.85 -7.47
CA LEU A 133 19.45 -0.34 -7.58
C LEU A 133 20.21 -1.43 -8.35
N PHE A 134 20.52 -2.54 -7.68
CA PHE A 134 21.24 -3.67 -8.25
C PHE A 134 20.34 -4.89 -8.32
N GLN A 135 20.36 -5.61 -9.44
CA GLN A 135 19.74 -6.93 -9.52
C GLN A 135 20.64 -7.95 -8.82
N VAL A 136 20.06 -8.76 -7.95
CA VAL A 136 20.73 -9.87 -7.26
C VAL A 136 20.05 -11.18 -7.60
N GLU A 137 20.84 -12.23 -7.76
CA GLU A 137 20.37 -13.60 -7.91
C GLU A 137 20.94 -14.46 -6.77
N ILE A 138 20.06 -15.04 -5.96
CA ILE A 138 20.42 -15.86 -4.81
C ILE A 138 20.07 -17.32 -5.10
N PRO A 139 21.04 -18.25 -5.15
CA PRO A 139 20.76 -19.66 -5.34
C PRO A 139 20.10 -20.26 -4.10
N ILE A 140 19.17 -21.20 -4.33
CA ILE A 140 18.47 -21.95 -3.28
C ILE A 140 18.88 -23.43 -3.28
N PHE A 141 18.85 -24.06 -2.10
CA PHE A 141 19.31 -25.43 -1.90
C PHE A 141 18.43 -26.46 -2.63
N ASP A 142 17.12 -26.25 -2.67
CA ASP A 142 16.14 -27.17 -3.26
C ASP A 142 15.36 -26.49 -4.39
N GLN A 143 15.20 -27.18 -5.53
CA GLN A 143 14.52 -26.66 -6.73
C GLN A 143 13.00 -26.89 -6.73
N ILE A 144 12.48 -27.63 -5.74
CA ILE A 144 11.06 -28.02 -5.64
C ILE A 144 10.45 -27.32 -4.43
N ILE A 145 10.45 -26.00 -4.45
CA ILE A 145 9.79 -25.21 -3.41
C ILE A 145 8.81 -24.30 -4.13
N ASP A 146 7.63 -24.15 -3.53
CA ASP A 146 6.66 -23.17 -3.97
C ASP A 146 7.27 -21.77 -3.87
N SER A 147 7.41 -21.11 -5.02
CA SER A 147 7.99 -19.79 -5.11
C SER A 147 7.22 -18.74 -4.32
N GLU A 148 5.94 -18.98 -4.01
CA GLU A 148 5.11 -18.07 -3.23
C GLU A 148 5.50 -18.02 -1.75
N GLN A 149 6.07 -19.12 -1.25
CA GLN A 149 6.55 -19.29 0.13
C GLN A 149 7.99 -18.80 0.31
N LEU A 150 8.74 -18.66 -0.78
CA LEU A 150 10.09 -18.11 -0.73
C LEU A 150 10.03 -16.61 -0.47
N LYS A 151 10.85 -16.18 0.48
CA LYS A 151 11.02 -14.77 0.85
C LYS A 151 12.51 -14.49 0.89
N LEU A 152 12.92 -13.39 0.26
CA LEU A 152 14.26 -12.84 0.41
C LEU A 152 14.24 -11.89 1.60
N PHE A 153 15.19 -12.01 2.51
CA PHE A 153 15.33 -11.13 3.65
C PHE A 153 16.69 -10.47 3.69
N THR A 154 16.73 -9.27 4.26
CA THR A 154 17.94 -8.62 4.74
C THR A 154 17.85 -8.35 6.23
N PHE A 155 18.97 -8.45 6.93
CA PHE A 155 19.09 -8.10 8.33
C PHE A 155 19.72 -6.70 8.46
N SER A 156 18.91 -5.71 8.79
CA SER A 156 19.35 -4.33 8.99
C SER A 156 18.81 -3.80 10.31
N ASP A 157 19.56 -2.94 11.00
CA ASP A 157 19.13 -2.31 12.26
C ASP A 157 18.68 -3.29 13.35
N GLY A 158 19.23 -4.51 13.30
CA GLY A 158 18.94 -5.58 14.25
C GLY A 158 17.68 -6.38 13.95
N TYR A 159 17.15 -6.35 12.71
CA TYR A 159 16.00 -7.16 12.31
C TYR A 159 15.92 -7.52 10.85
N TRP A 160 15.10 -8.52 10.57
CA TRP A 160 14.79 -9.01 9.24
C TRP A 160 13.76 -8.14 8.56
N ARG A 161 14.08 -7.69 7.34
CA ARG A 161 13.17 -7.01 6.43
C ARG A 161 12.99 -7.87 5.20
N VAL A 162 11.75 -8.09 4.77
CA VAL A 162 11.45 -8.78 3.51
C VAL A 162 11.87 -7.87 2.36
N ILE A 163 12.50 -8.44 1.36
CA ILE A 163 12.80 -7.80 0.09
C ILE A 163 11.87 -8.41 -0.97
N PRO A 164 11.12 -7.58 -1.71
CA PRO A 164 10.25 -8.06 -2.77
C PRO A 164 11.03 -8.84 -3.83
N LEU A 165 10.56 -10.04 -4.16
CA LEU A 165 11.14 -10.81 -5.26
C LEU A 165 10.77 -10.18 -6.59
N SER A 166 11.66 -10.29 -7.58
CA SER A 166 11.33 -9.90 -8.95
C SER A 166 10.47 -10.99 -9.61
N ASP A 167 9.47 -10.58 -10.39
CA ASP A 167 8.62 -11.49 -11.19
C ASP A 167 9.41 -12.31 -12.21
N ASP A 168 10.62 -11.84 -12.56
CA ASP A 168 11.54 -12.54 -13.43
C ASP A 168 12.20 -13.67 -12.61
N TYR A 169 11.43 -14.72 -12.32
CA TYR A 169 11.87 -15.93 -11.64
C TYR A 169 13.01 -16.57 -12.45
N GLY A 170 14.21 -16.07 -12.17
CA GLY A 170 15.41 -16.32 -12.92
C GLY A 170 15.88 -17.72 -12.65
N HIS A 171 15.57 -18.64 -13.55
CA HIS A 171 16.12 -20.00 -13.61
C HIS A 171 15.73 -20.91 -12.42
N PRO A 172 15.45 -22.20 -12.66
CA PRO A 172 15.19 -23.15 -11.59
C PRO A 172 16.33 -23.16 -10.56
N GLY A 173 16.00 -22.99 -9.28
CA GLY A 173 16.99 -23.01 -8.19
C GLY A 173 17.64 -21.67 -7.87
N LYS A 174 17.09 -20.53 -8.33
CA LYS A 174 17.48 -19.21 -7.85
C LYS A 174 16.28 -18.31 -7.60
N VAL A 175 16.49 -17.29 -6.80
CA VAL A 175 15.55 -16.20 -6.54
C VAL A 175 16.21 -14.89 -6.95
N SER A 176 15.50 -14.05 -7.69
CA SER A 176 15.97 -12.75 -8.17
C SER A 176 15.27 -11.61 -7.43
N SER A 177 15.97 -10.50 -7.24
CA SER A 177 15.42 -9.29 -6.64
C SER A 177 16.21 -8.06 -7.09
N TYR A 178 15.63 -6.89 -6.93
CA TYR A 178 16.36 -5.63 -6.97
C TYR A 178 16.62 -5.14 -5.55
N VAL A 179 17.85 -4.73 -5.25
CA VAL A 179 18.24 -4.24 -3.92
C VAL A 179 18.93 -2.89 -4.02
N GLU A 180 18.62 -2.00 -3.08
CA GLU A 180 19.22 -0.68 -3.00
C GLU A 180 20.42 -0.70 -2.05
N ILE A 181 21.62 -0.41 -2.56
CA ILE A 181 22.84 -0.35 -1.75
C ILE A 181 23.10 1.10 -1.31
N PRO A 182 23.44 1.36 -0.03
CA PRO A 182 23.86 0.41 1.02
C PRO A 182 22.73 0.05 2.01
N ARG A 183 21.45 0.14 1.61
CA ARG A 183 20.35 -0.24 2.52
C ARG A 183 20.34 -1.74 2.82
N VAL A 184 20.93 -2.53 1.93
CA VAL A 184 21.00 -3.98 2.00
C VAL A 184 22.46 -4.43 2.06
N ASP A 185 22.90 -4.89 3.23
CA ASP A 185 24.27 -5.38 3.45
C ASP A 185 24.36 -6.91 3.48
N ASN A 186 23.22 -7.58 3.54
CA ASN A 186 23.13 -9.02 3.60
C ASN A 186 21.79 -9.52 3.07
N LEU A 187 21.78 -10.77 2.65
CA LEU A 187 20.67 -11.41 1.96
C LEU A 187 20.59 -12.87 2.37
N ILE A 188 19.38 -13.35 2.59
CA ILE A 188 19.10 -14.78 2.81
C ILE A 188 17.71 -15.10 2.27
N VAL A 189 17.59 -16.23 1.60
CA VAL A 189 16.31 -16.79 1.19
C VAL A 189 15.86 -17.79 2.22
N VAL A 190 14.63 -17.61 2.66
CA VAL A 190 13.95 -18.51 3.58
C VAL A 190 12.60 -18.88 2.98
N GLU A 191 12.14 -20.08 3.31
CA GLU A 191 10.77 -20.49 3.10
C GLU A 191 9.98 -20.07 4.33
N SER A 192 9.04 -19.15 4.12
CA SER A 192 7.99 -18.84 5.09
C SER A 192 7.01 -20.00 5.17
N PRO A 193 6.46 -20.33 6.37
CA PRO A 193 5.31 -21.21 6.42
C PRO A 193 4.19 -20.61 5.56
N ALA A 194 3.40 -21.47 4.90
CA ALA A 194 2.23 -21.03 4.14
C ALA A 194 1.22 -20.37 5.09
N ASN A 195 1.35 -19.07 5.29
CA ASN A 195 0.40 -18.26 6.01
C ASN A 195 -0.63 -17.79 5.00
N GLU A 196 -1.77 -18.50 4.95
CA GLU A 196 -2.95 -18.01 4.25
C GLU A 196 -3.42 -16.73 4.96
N GLN A 197 -3.03 -15.59 4.39
CA GLN A 197 -3.56 -14.30 4.80
C GLN A 197 -5.08 -14.39 4.72
N SER A 198 -5.74 -14.04 5.80
CA SER A 198 -7.19 -14.19 5.93
C SER A 198 -7.79 -12.97 6.59
N LEU A 199 -9.11 -12.82 6.42
CA LEU A 199 -9.87 -11.71 6.98
C LEU A 199 -10.44 -12.08 8.36
N GLY A 200 -10.44 -11.07 9.22
CA GLY A 200 -11.20 -11.05 10.47
C GLY A 200 -12.28 -10.00 10.36
N PHE A 201 -13.42 -10.24 10.98
CA PHE A 201 -14.49 -9.25 11.00
C PHE A 201 -15.06 -9.13 12.40
N TYR A 202 -15.24 -7.90 12.87
CA TYR A 202 -15.91 -7.58 14.12
C TYR A 202 -17.11 -6.72 13.81
N GLY A 203 -18.30 -7.19 14.18
CA GLY A 203 -19.57 -6.55 13.89
C GLY A 203 -20.33 -7.17 12.72
N LEU A 204 -21.26 -6.42 12.13
CA LEU A 204 -22.15 -6.91 11.09
C LEU A 204 -21.49 -6.84 9.71
N LEU A 205 -21.45 -7.98 9.00
CA LEU A 205 -20.96 -8.03 7.63
C LEU A 205 -21.84 -7.20 6.69
N PRO A 206 -21.27 -6.45 5.74
CA PRO A 206 -22.04 -5.83 4.69
C PRO A 206 -22.67 -6.88 3.79
N LYS A 207 -24.01 -6.88 3.70
CA LYS A 207 -24.79 -7.87 2.92
C LYS A 207 -24.35 -7.98 1.46
N VAL A 208 -23.86 -6.90 0.86
CA VAL A 208 -23.42 -6.87 -0.53
C VAL A 208 -22.17 -7.74 -0.75
N TYR A 209 -21.33 -7.88 0.28
CA TYR A 209 -20.05 -8.58 0.20
C TYR A 209 -20.01 -9.88 1.00
N GLU A 210 -21.12 -10.27 1.64
CA GLU A 210 -21.18 -11.40 2.56
C GLU A 210 -20.57 -12.66 1.95
N ASP A 211 -21.03 -13.10 0.78
CA ASP A 211 -20.50 -14.30 0.12
C ASP A 211 -19.00 -14.23 -0.22
N SER A 212 -18.51 -13.05 -0.63
CA SER A 212 -17.10 -12.85 -0.96
C SER A 212 -16.22 -12.79 0.28
N VAL A 213 -16.64 -12.04 1.31
CA VAL A 213 -15.91 -11.96 2.58
C VAL A 213 -15.87 -13.32 3.25
N MET A 214 -16.98 -14.05 3.28
CA MET A 214 -17.07 -15.38 3.89
C MET A 214 -16.11 -16.41 3.27
N ARG A 215 -15.68 -16.24 2.01
CA ARG A 215 -14.65 -17.12 1.40
C ARG A 215 -13.27 -16.95 2.03
N HIS A 216 -12.93 -15.74 2.47
CA HIS A 216 -11.62 -15.39 3.03
C HIS A 216 -11.64 -15.20 4.56
N LEU A 217 -12.82 -15.32 5.17
CA LEU A 217 -13.04 -15.09 6.59
C LEU A 217 -12.47 -16.25 7.41
N SER A 218 -11.56 -15.96 8.33
CA SER A 218 -11.10 -16.95 9.32
C SER A 218 -11.85 -16.82 10.64
N ALA A 219 -12.37 -15.63 10.95
CA ALA A 219 -12.98 -15.30 12.23
C ALA A 219 -13.98 -14.14 12.11
N HIS A 220 -15.15 -14.29 12.73
CA HIS A 220 -16.24 -13.31 12.70
C HIS A 220 -16.87 -13.12 14.08
N VAL A 221 -16.70 -11.96 14.69
CA VAL A 221 -17.28 -11.64 16.00
C VAL A 221 -18.67 -11.05 15.80
N VAL A 222 -19.71 -11.81 16.12
CA VAL A 222 -21.13 -11.44 15.89
C VAL A 222 -22.01 -11.49 17.12
N GLY A 223 -21.51 -12.06 18.22
CA GLY A 223 -22.25 -12.19 19.46
C GLY A 223 -21.49 -11.56 20.61
N GLU A 224 -22.23 -11.15 21.63
CA GLU A 224 -21.68 -10.79 22.93
C GLU A 224 -22.20 -11.75 23.98
N VAL A 225 -21.32 -12.13 24.90
CA VAL A 225 -21.67 -12.71 26.18
C VAL A 225 -21.24 -11.75 27.27
N MET A 226 -22.24 -11.21 27.94
CA MET A 226 -22.05 -10.35 29.09
C MET A 226 -21.89 -11.21 30.34
N ILE A 227 -20.79 -11.00 31.03
CA ILE A 227 -20.55 -11.45 32.38
C ILE A 227 -21.24 -10.47 33.34
N GLU A 228 -22.13 -10.98 34.17
CA GLU A 228 -22.62 -10.28 35.35
C GLU A 228 -22.49 -11.19 36.59
N LEU A 229 -21.94 -10.66 37.69
CA LEU A 229 -22.06 -11.30 38.99
C LEU A 229 -23.39 -10.93 39.63
N SER A 230 -24.23 -11.92 39.90
CA SER A 230 -25.41 -11.69 40.73
C SER A 230 -24.99 -11.30 42.14
N GLU A 231 -25.29 -10.06 42.55
CA GLU A 231 -25.05 -9.59 43.93
C GLU A 231 -25.73 -10.45 44.99
N SER A 232 -26.82 -11.14 44.61
CA SER A 232 -27.67 -11.91 45.52
C SER A 232 -27.21 -13.37 45.74
N SER A 233 -26.54 -13.97 44.76
CA SER A 233 -26.16 -15.38 44.79
C SER A 233 -24.66 -15.63 44.57
N GLY A 234 -23.91 -14.61 44.15
CA GLY A 234 -22.55 -14.76 43.67
C GLY A 234 -22.45 -15.61 42.39
N GLN A 235 -23.59 -15.96 41.77
CA GLN A 235 -23.61 -16.75 40.56
C GLN A 235 -23.38 -15.87 39.34
N LEU A 236 -22.62 -16.41 38.41
CA LEU A 236 -22.44 -15.86 37.08
C LEU A 236 -23.74 -15.93 36.29
N VAL A 237 -24.16 -14.79 35.76
CA VAL A 237 -25.23 -14.70 34.76
C VAL A 237 -24.56 -14.39 33.43
N ILE A 238 -24.69 -15.31 32.48
CA ILE A 238 -24.31 -15.08 31.09
C ILE A 238 -25.57 -14.66 30.32
N ARG A 239 -25.53 -13.47 29.72
CA ARG A 239 -26.55 -13.02 28.76
C ARG A 239 -25.93 -13.00 27.38
N SER A 240 -26.50 -13.78 26.47
CA SER A 240 -26.17 -13.68 25.04
C SER A 240 -27.20 -12.80 24.36
N ASN A 241 -26.73 -11.91 23.48
CA ASN A 241 -27.56 -11.04 22.66
C ASN A 241 -28.16 -11.75 21.43
N ARG A 242 -27.80 -13.02 21.18
CA ARG A 242 -28.27 -13.79 20.03
C ARG A 242 -29.37 -14.78 20.43
N ASP A 243 -30.49 -14.76 19.69
CA ASP A 243 -31.60 -15.67 19.90
C ASP A 243 -31.23 -17.12 19.56
N GLN A 244 -31.66 -18.09 20.39
CA GLN A 244 -31.41 -19.53 20.22
C GLN A 244 -31.97 -20.14 18.90
N GLY A 245 -32.67 -19.35 18.08
CA GLY A 245 -33.30 -19.78 16.83
C GLY A 245 -32.52 -19.42 15.56
N ASP A 246 -31.38 -18.74 15.68
CA ASP A 246 -30.54 -18.39 14.52
C ASP A 246 -29.87 -19.65 13.95
N PRO A 247 -29.75 -19.79 12.61
CA PRO A 247 -29.16 -20.97 11.98
C PRO A 247 -27.73 -21.19 12.48
N GLN A 248 -27.29 -22.45 12.42
CA GLN A 248 -26.02 -22.91 13.00
C GLN A 248 -24.86 -21.94 12.75
N VAL A 249 -24.40 -21.36 13.85
CA VAL A 249 -23.18 -20.57 13.98
C VAL A 249 -22.03 -21.31 13.30
N GLY A 250 -21.42 -20.70 12.29
CA GLY A 250 -20.27 -21.29 11.60
C GLY A 250 -19.08 -21.48 12.55
N LYS A 251 -18.14 -22.38 12.21
CA LYS A 251 -16.91 -22.59 13.00
C LYS A 251 -16.04 -21.32 13.12
N GLN A 252 -16.27 -20.33 12.29
CA GLN A 252 -15.55 -19.06 12.27
C GLN A 252 -16.22 -17.99 13.12
N GLU A 253 -17.47 -18.20 13.56
CA GLU A 253 -18.22 -17.21 14.34
C GLU A 253 -17.82 -17.28 15.81
N LEU A 254 -17.48 -16.13 16.39
CA LEU A 254 -16.94 -15.97 17.73
C LEU A 254 -17.85 -15.12 18.60
N LEU A 255 -17.71 -15.35 19.90
CA LEU A 255 -18.45 -14.66 20.94
C LEU A 255 -17.52 -13.72 21.70
N GLN A 256 -17.82 -12.43 21.72
CA GLN A 256 -17.08 -11.48 22.54
C GLN A 256 -17.47 -11.61 24.01
N LEU A 257 -16.48 -11.65 24.88
CA LEU A 257 -16.70 -11.54 26.32
C LEU A 257 -16.75 -10.07 26.74
N THR A 258 -17.87 -9.65 27.32
CA THR A 258 -18.07 -8.29 27.85
C THR A 258 -18.41 -8.34 29.33
N GLY A 259 -18.18 -7.25 30.06
CA GLY A 259 -18.44 -7.18 31.51
C GLY A 259 -17.95 -5.87 32.11
N SER A 260 -18.30 -5.60 33.38
CA SER A 260 -17.75 -4.44 34.07
C SER A 260 -16.30 -4.69 34.52
N GLU A 261 -15.51 -3.64 34.71
CA GLU A 261 -14.16 -3.76 35.29
C GLU A 261 -14.19 -4.53 36.63
N SER A 262 -15.24 -4.30 37.44
CA SER A 262 -15.39 -4.97 38.74
C SER A 262 -15.64 -6.48 38.62
N ASP A 263 -16.32 -6.90 37.56
CA ASP A 263 -16.56 -8.31 37.27
C ASP A 263 -15.27 -8.98 36.80
N PHE A 264 -14.55 -8.37 35.87
CA PHE A 264 -13.25 -8.87 35.40
C PHE A 264 -12.20 -8.92 36.52
N ARG A 265 -12.19 -7.93 37.42
CA ARG A 265 -11.32 -7.94 38.59
C ARG A 265 -11.57 -9.15 39.49
N ARG A 266 -12.85 -9.46 39.76
CA ARG A 266 -13.22 -10.62 40.58
C ARG A 266 -12.91 -11.93 39.86
N LEU A 267 -13.20 -12.01 38.55
CA LEU A 267 -12.86 -13.14 37.69
C LEU A 267 -11.37 -13.51 37.82
N LEU A 268 -10.49 -12.51 37.71
CA LEU A 268 -9.05 -12.73 37.73
C LEU A 268 -8.49 -12.96 39.13
N SER A 269 -9.09 -12.36 40.17
CA SER A 269 -8.51 -12.36 41.53
C SER A 269 -8.99 -13.51 42.43
N ASP A 270 -10.18 -14.08 42.17
CA ASP A 270 -10.74 -15.18 42.95
C ASP A 270 -10.71 -16.47 42.14
N THR A 271 -9.86 -17.41 42.52
CA THR A 271 -9.64 -18.66 41.77
C THR A 271 -10.88 -19.55 41.74
N VAL A 272 -11.74 -19.52 42.76
CA VAL A 272 -12.97 -20.33 42.78
C VAL A 272 -13.99 -19.75 41.80
N ILE A 273 -14.09 -18.42 41.77
CA ILE A 273 -14.92 -17.71 40.81
C ILE A 273 -14.37 -17.95 39.40
N GLY A 274 -13.08 -17.69 39.16
CA GLY A 274 -12.41 -17.92 37.86
C GLY A 274 -12.65 -19.32 37.28
N GLU A 275 -12.54 -20.35 38.10
CA GLU A 275 -12.81 -21.74 37.71
C GLU A 275 -14.28 -21.98 37.30
N SER A 276 -15.23 -21.44 38.07
CA SER A 276 -16.65 -21.51 37.73
C SER A 276 -16.94 -20.81 36.40
N TYR A 277 -16.26 -19.69 36.15
CA TYR A 277 -16.38 -18.89 34.95
C TYR A 277 -15.87 -19.61 33.70
N LEU A 278 -14.67 -20.18 33.78
CA LEU A 278 -14.10 -20.97 32.69
C LEU A 278 -15.04 -22.10 32.29
N GLY A 279 -15.68 -22.75 33.27
CA GLY A 279 -16.69 -23.79 33.03
C GLY A 279 -17.94 -23.27 32.31
N GLU A 280 -18.49 -22.13 32.74
CA GLU A 280 -19.69 -21.54 32.13
C GLU A 280 -19.44 -20.96 30.74
N ILE A 281 -18.29 -20.31 30.52
CA ILE A 281 -17.85 -19.83 29.19
C ILE A 281 -17.77 -21.02 28.23
N SER A 282 -17.07 -22.09 28.64
CA SER A 282 -16.95 -23.31 27.83
C SER A 282 -18.32 -23.91 27.52
N ARG A 283 -19.22 -23.97 28.53
CA ARG A 283 -20.59 -24.48 28.36
C ARG A 283 -21.39 -23.66 27.35
N VAL A 284 -21.29 -22.34 27.36
CA VAL A 284 -22.02 -21.47 26.42
C VAL A 284 -21.49 -21.64 25.00
N ILE A 285 -20.17 -21.64 24.83
CA ILE A 285 -19.50 -21.87 23.53
C ILE A 285 -19.93 -23.23 22.95
N GLU A 286 -19.94 -24.28 23.77
CA GLU A 286 -20.31 -25.63 23.34
C GLU A 286 -21.80 -25.78 23.04
N SER A 287 -22.67 -25.32 23.95
CA SER A 287 -24.13 -25.49 23.82
C SER A 287 -24.76 -24.69 22.68
N GLN A 288 -24.11 -23.61 22.25
CA GLN A 288 -24.54 -22.76 21.14
C GLN A 288 -23.67 -22.93 19.89
N HIS A 289 -22.74 -23.89 19.89
CA HIS A 289 -21.87 -24.24 18.76
C HIS A 289 -20.96 -23.10 18.24
N TRP A 290 -20.61 -22.11 19.06
CA TRP A 290 -19.67 -21.05 18.69
C TRP A 290 -18.29 -21.60 18.29
N GLY A 291 -17.63 -20.96 17.33
CA GLY A 291 -16.26 -21.27 16.90
C GLY A 291 -15.22 -21.01 17.98
N GLY A 292 -15.50 -20.10 18.90
CA GLY A 292 -14.57 -19.70 19.95
C GLY A 292 -15.00 -18.45 20.70
N ILE A 293 -14.03 -17.83 21.35
CA ILE A 293 -14.19 -16.62 22.15
C ILE A 293 -13.26 -15.52 21.67
N PHE A 294 -13.76 -14.31 21.78
CA PHE A 294 -13.05 -13.09 21.50
C PHE A 294 -12.95 -12.25 22.78
N LEU A 295 -11.74 -11.80 23.11
CA LEU A 295 -11.46 -11.09 24.35
C LEU A 295 -10.83 -9.73 24.03
N ASP A 296 -11.58 -8.66 24.25
CA ASP A 296 -11.00 -7.32 24.19
C ASP A 296 -10.27 -7.04 25.50
N LEU A 297 -8.94 -7.04 25.44
CA LEU A 297 -8.13 -6.85 26.64
C LEU A 297 -8.26 -5.44 27.20
N GLU A 298 -8.71 -4.44 26.43
CA GLU A 298 -8.93 -3.09 26.97
C GLU A 298 -10.01 -3.03 28.05
N ALA A 299 -10.94 -3.98 28.05
CA ALA A 299 -11.97 -4.08 29.08
C ALA A 299 -11.44 -4.64 30.43
N PHE A 300 -10.26 -5.26 30.44
CA PHE A 300 -9.68 -5.87 31.64
C PHE A 300 -8.86 -4.86 32.46
N PRO A 301 -8.84 -4.95 33.80
CA PRO A 301 -8.02 -4.07 34.63
C PRO A 301 -6.52 -4.24 34.34
N SER A 302 -5.81 -3.14 34.11
CA SER A 302 -4.37 -3.17 33.78
C SER A 302 -3.46 -3.51 34.96
N ASP A 303 -3.95 -3.44 36.20
CA ASP A 303 -3.20 -3.86 37.37
C ASP A 303 -3.21 -5.38 37.61
N LEU A 304 -3.96 -6.14 36.81
CA LEU A 304 -4.10 -7.61 36.93
C LEU A 304 -3.53 -8.37 35.72
N GLU A 305 -2.67 -7.74 34.93
CA GLU A 305 -2.06 -8.33 33.72
C GLU A 305 -1.44 -9.72 33.94
N PRO A 306 -0.65 -10.00 35.01
CA PRO A 306 -0.11 -11.34 35.24
C PRO A 306 -1.18 -12.41 35.48
N LEU A 307 -2.30 -12.03 36.10
CA LEU A 307 -3.43 -12.95 36.34
C LEU A 307 -4.21 -13.20 35.05
N LEU A 308 -4.28 -12.21 34.17
CA LEU A 308 -4.90 -12.35 32.85
C LEU A 308 -4.15 -13.36 31.97
N VAL A 309 -2.81 -13.32 31.95
CA VAL A 309 -2.02 -14.33 31.21
C VAL A 309 -2.28 -15.74 31.73
N THR A 310 -2.32 -15.91 33.05
CA THR A 310 -2.63 -17.21 33.68
C THR A 310 -4.04 -17.67 33.30
N PHE A 311 -5.03 -16.78 33.38
CA PHE A 311 -6.40 -17.06 32.97
C PHE A 311 -6.51 -17.48 31.51
N LEU A 312 -5.79 -16.82 30.59
CA LEU A 312 -5.77 -17.17 29.17
C LEU A 312 -5.13 -18.54 28.92
N ALA A 313 -4.06 -18.87 29.64
CA ALA A 313 -3.44 -20.19 29.55
C ALA A 313 -4.40 -21.30 30.03
N ASP A 314 -5.13 -21.08 31.12
CA ASP A 314 -6.13 -22.02 31.64
C ASP A 314 -7.33 -22.16 30.69
N LEU A 315 -7.79 -21.04 30.11
CA LEU A 315 -8.86 -21.03 29.10
C LEU A 315 -8.44 -21.79 27.84
N ARG A 316 -7.21 -21.58 27.37
CA ARG A 316 -6.65 -22.31 26.23
C ARG A 316 -6.59 -23.81 26.49
N GLN A 317 -6.05 -24.23 27.63
CA GLN A 317 -5.95 -25.64 27.98
C GLN A 317 -7.33 -26.34 27.94
N ARG A 318 -8.40 -25.62 28.31
CA ARG A 318 -9.77 -26.14 28.23
C ARG A 318 -10.31 -26.16 26.80
N ASN A 319 -10.10 -25.09 26.05
CA ASN A 319 -10.60 -24.94 24.69
C ASN A 319 -9.89 -25.84 23.68
N GLU A 320 -8.63 -26.23 23.93
CA GLU A 320 -7.90 -27.20 23.11
C GLU A 320 -8.63 -28.55 23.03
N MET A 321 -9.37 -28.94 24.08
CA MET A 321 -10.15 -30.18 24.07
C MET A 321 -11.40 -30.12 23.19
N SER A 322 -11.92 -28.92 22.92
CA SER A 322 -13.14 -28.68 22.14
C SER A 322 -12.87 -28.02 20.78
N ALA A 323 -11.59 -27.83 20.42
CA ALA A 323 -11.12 -27.17 19.20
C ALA A 323 -11.76 -25.78 19.01
N LYS A 324 -11.80 -24.99 20.10
CA LYS A 324 -12.39 -23.64 20.12
C LYS A 324 -11.29 -22.59 20.07
N GLN A 325 -11.47 -21.58 19.23
CA GLN A 325 -10.50 -20.51 19.06
C GLN A 325 -10.54 -19.51 20.23
N ILE A 326 -9.39 -18.97 20.59
CA ILE A 326 -9.25 -17.81 21.48
C ILE A 326 -8.54 -16.71 20.70
N ILE A 327 -9.29 -15.65 20.44
CA ILE A 327 -8.76 -14.41 19.86
C ILE A 327 -8.71 -13.36 20.95
N VAL A 328 -7.56 -12.70 21.09
CA VAL A 328 -7.39 -11.56 22.00
C VAL A 328 -7.14 -10.30 21.20
N VAL A 329 -7.70 -9.18 21.65
CA VAL A 329 -7.48 -7.86 21.03
C VAL A 329 -6.74 -6.98 22.00
N LEU A 330 -5.81 -6.21 21.46
CA LEU A 330 -5.02 -5.29 22.25
C LEU A 330 -4.59 -4.07 21.44
N SER A 331 -4.48 -2.94 22.14
CA SER A 331 -3.94 -1.70 21.59
C SER A 331 -2.54 -1.44 22.13
N ILE A 332 -1.63 -1.08 21.23
CA ILE A 332 -0.26 -0.70 21.59
C ILE A 332 -0.26 0.57 22.46
N GLU A 333 -1.27 1.43 22.32
CA GLU A 333 -1.36 2.71 23.02
C GLU A 333 -1.66 2.53 24.51
N THR A 334 -2.63 1.67 24.82
CA THR A 334 -3.15 1.50 26.19
C THR A 334 -2.34 0.48 27.00
N ARG A 335 -1.60 -0.40 26.32
CA ARG A 335 -0.93 -1.56 26.92
C ARG A 335 0.59 -1.59 26.75
N GLN A 336 1.25 -0.44 26.71
CA GLN A 336 2.73 -0.36 26.63
C GLN A 336 3.46 -1.17 27.72
N ARG A 337 2.85 -1.39 28.89
CA ARG A 337 3.44 -2.19 29.98
C ARG A 337 3.46 -3.69 29.70
N LEU A 338 2.58 -4.17 28.81
CA LEU A 338 2.55 -5.58 28.48
C LEU A 338 3.79 -6.01 27.70
N GLU A 339 4.65 -5.13 27.17
CA GLU A 339 5.79 -5.50 26.28
C GLU A 339 6.58 -6.75 26.73
N THR A 340 6.76 -6.96 28.03
CA THR A 340 7.39 -8.17 28.59
C THR A 340 6.53 -9.45 28.60
N GLU A 341 5.21 -9.32 28.54
CA GLU A 341 4.19 -10.38 28.61
C GLU A 341 3.51 -10.66 27.26
N TRP A 342 3.73 -9.85 26.21
CA TRP A 342 3.13 -10.10 24.88
C TRP A 342 3.47 -11.49 24.33
N LEU A 343 4.69 -11.96 24.57
CA LEU A 343 5.11 -13.29 24.15
C LEU A 343 4.19 -14.35 24.77
N GLU A 344 3.92 -14.26 26.07
CA GLU A 344 3.06 -15.21 26.78
C GLU A 344 1.60 -15.11 26.31
N LEU A 345 1.13 -13.92 25.94
CA LEU A 345 -0.20 -13.70 25.37
C LEU A 345 -0.34 -14.30 23.96
N ILE A 346 0.62 -14.05 23.07
CA ILE A 346 0.67 -14.62 21.71
C ILE A 346 0.80 -16.14 21.78
N GLU A 347 1.56 -16.64 22.74
CA GLU A 347 1.65 -18.07 22.97
C GLU A 347 0.30 -18.61 23.42
N SER A 348 -0.36 -18.00 24.41
CA SER A 348 -1.61 -18.47 25.05
C SER A 348 -2.89 -18.23 24.23
N SER A 349 -2.81 -17.65 23.04
CA SER A 349 -3.93 -17.42 22.13
C SER A 349 -3.73 -18.14 20.80
N ASP A 350 -4.83 -18.36 20.08
CA ASP A 350 -4.77 -18.83 18.69
C ASP A 350 -4.44 -17.67 17.74
N GLU A 351 -4.96 -16.49 18.06
CA GLU A 351 -4.77 -15.27 17.29
C GLU A 351 -4.74 -14.03 18.19
N VAL A 352 -3.93 -13.05 17.80
CA VAL A 352 -3.83 -11.74 18.44
C VAL A 352 -4.20 -10.67 17.42
N TRP A 353 -5.24 -9.91 17.70
CA TRP A 353 -5.64 -8.77 16.88
C TRP A 353 -5.05 -7.50 17.48
N LEU A 354 -4.06 -6.94 16.79
CA LEU A 354 -3.45 -5.66 17.16
C LEU A 354 -4.29 -4.55 16.59
N ARG A 355 -4.90 -3.74 17.47
CA ARG A 355 -5.64 -2.56 17.05
C ARG A 355 -4.68 -1.56 16.40
N TYR A 356 -5.04 -1.11 15.20
CA TYR A 356 -4.30 -0.11 14.44
C TYR A 356 -4.25 1.18 15.28
N PRO A 357 -3.06 1.72 15.58
CA PRO A 357 -2.96 2.92 16.40
C PRO A 357 -3.64 4.11 15.73
N SER A 358 -3.95 5.12 16.54
CA SER A 358 -4.41 6.41 16.07
C SER A 358 -3.45 6.96 15.00
N PRO A 359 -3.97 7.44 13.85
CA PRO A 359 -3.16 8.04 12.80
C PRO A 359 -2.24 9.17 13.28
N ALA A 360 -2.65 9.91 14.32
CA ALA A 360 -1.86 10.99 14.93
C ALA A 360 -0.55 10.49 15.57
N LEU A 361 -0.43 9.19 15.87
CA LEU A 361 0.74 8.59 16.51
C LEU A 361 1.73 7.96 15.52
N ARG A 362 1.60 8.24 14.22
CA ARG A 362 2.42 7.61 13.17
C ARG A 362 2.34 6.08 13.25
N PRO A 363 1.16 5.51 13.01
CA PRO A 363 0.80 4.14 13.36
C PRO A 363 1.78 3.10 12.81
N LEU A 364 2.24 3.24 11.57
CA LEU A 364 3.18 2.28 10.98
C LEU A 364 4.56 2.31 11.66
N GLU A 365 5.08 3.48 12.04
CA GLU A 365 6.35 3.58 12.79
C GLU A 365 6.23 2.97 14.20
N LEU A 366 5.06 3.11 14.82
CA LEU A 366 4.80 2.50 16.13
C LEU A 366 4.66 0.98 16.02
N LEU A 367 3.86 0.50 15.07
CA LEU A 367 3.68 -0.92 14.77
C LEU A 367 5.00 -1.58 14.41
N ASP A 368 5.81 -0.97 13.54
CA ASP A 368 7.12 -1.48 13.13
C ASP A 368 8.02 -1.74 14.35
N ARG A 369 8.11 -0.78 15.27
CA ARG A 369 8.89 -0.93 16.51
C ARG A 369 8.35 -2.02 17.44
N THR A 370 7.03 -2.16 17.55
CA THR A 370 6.41 -3.18 18.40
C THR A 370 6.61 -4.58 17.82
N LEU A 371 6.27 -4.78 16.54
CA LEU A 371 6.44 -6.06 15.84
C LEU A 371 7.91 -6.49 15.80
N LEU A 372 8.82 -5.53 15.63
CA LEU A 372 10.25 -5.71 15.77
C LEU A 372 10.65 -6.27 17.15
N SER A 373 10.10 -5.70 18.23
CA SER A 373 10.35 -6.18 19.59
C SER A 373 9.86 -7.61 19.78
N LEU A 374 8.65 -7.91 19.28
CA LEU A 374 8.04 -9.25 19.36
C LEU A 374 8.83 -10.30 18.57
N ALA A 375 9.26 -9.95 17.35
CA ALA A 375 10.08 -10.80 16.50
C ALA A 375 11.42 -11.11 17.18
N LYS A 376 12.08 -10.11 17.78
CA LYS A 376 13.31 -10.30 18.57
C LYS A 376 13.10 -11.20 19.80
N GLY A 377 11.90 -11.16 20.39
CA GLY A 377 11.48 -12.06 21.46
C GLY A 377 11.20 -13.50 21.02
N GLY A 378 11.21 -13.78 19.71
CA GLY A 378 10.89 -15.10 19.14
C GLY A 378 9.39 -15.37 18.99
N SER A 379 8.55 -14.32 19.03
CA SER A 379 7.10 -14.46 18.88
C SER A 379 6.74 -14.93 17.46
N ASP A 380 5.68 -15.72 17.37
CA ASP A 380 5.12 -16.16 16.10
C ASP A 380 4.17 -15.10 15.54
N LEU A 381 4.67 -14.25 14.64
CA LEU A 381 3.90 -13.18 14.02
C LEU A 381 2.80 -13.69 13.07
N SER A 382 2.84 -14.97 12.67
CA SER A 382 1.76 -15.58 11.86
C SER A 382 0.43 -15.71 12.62
N LYS A 383 0.44 -15.49 13.94
CA LYS A 383 -0.75 -15.38 14.79
C LYS A 383 -1.27 -13.96 14.92
N VAL A 384 -0.51 -12.97 14.45
CA VAL A 384 -0.84 -11.56 14.62
C VAL A 384 -1.65 -11.09 13.42
N ARG A 385 -2.79 -10.47 13.68
CA ARG A 385 -3.63 -9.80 12.69
C ARG A 385 -3.72 -8.31 13.03
N LEU A 386 -3.72 -7.46 12.02
CA LEU A 386 -3.88 -6.03 12.23
C LEU A 386 -5.37 -5.69 12.16
N MET A 387 -5.94 -5.18 13.24
CA MET A 387 -7.35 -4.79 13.35
C MET A 387 -7.49 -3.30 13.10
N THR A 388 -8.22 -2.90 12.07
CA THR A 388 -8.46 -1.49 11.74
C THR A 388 -9.93 -1.18 11.71
N ASN A 389 -10.27 0.05 12.06
CA ASN A 389 -11.60 0.60 11.83
C ASN A 389 -11.55 1.44 10.56
N LEU A 390 -12.38 1.05 9.59
CA LEU A 390 -12.40 1.68 8.27
C LEU A 390 -13.29 2.93 8.19
N ALA A 391 -13.95 3.30 9.29
CA ALA A 391 -14.64 4.58 9.39
C ALA A 391 -13.65 5.75 9.57
N ALA A 392 -14.08 6.97 9.21
CA ALA A 392 -13.33 8.17 9.54
C ALA A 392 -13.18 8.33 11.05
N GLN A 393 -11.95 8.51 11.52
CA GLN A 393 -11.68 8.75 12.92
C GLN A 393 -11.36 10.23 13.16
N PRO A 394 -12.19 10.95 13.93
CA PRO A 394 -11.81 12.26 14.43
C PRO A 394 -10.74 12.11 15.51
N GLU A 395 -9.81 13.07 15.59
CA GLU A 395 -8.87 13.12 16.72
C GLU A 395 -9.60 13.34 18.07
N HIS A 396 -10.76 14.04 18.06
CA HIS A 396 -11.43 14.52 19.29
C HIS A 396 -12.99 14.56 19.32
N SER A 397 -13.74 13.89 18.44
CA SER A 397 -15.22 14.10 18.36
C SER A 397 -16.07 12.87 18.02
N THR A 398 -17.40 13.04 18.03
CA THR A 398 -18.38 12.03 17.63
C THR A 398 -18.40 11.87 16.11
N ILE A 399 -18.32 10.63 15.64
CA ILE A 399 -18.18 10.18 14.25
C ILE A 399 -19.04 11.00 13.27
N THR A 400 -18.38 11.59 12.27
CA THR A 400 -18.97 12.21 11.08
C THR A 400 -18.39 11.46 9.87
N THR A 401 -19.19 11.12 8.87
CA THR A 401 -18.68 10.40 7.68
C THR A 401 -17.75 11.30 6.86
N PRO A 402 -16.73 10.74 6.18
CA PRO A 402 -15.83 11.51 5.30
C PRO A 402 -16.58 12.42 4.32
N ASP A 403 -17.63 11.89 3.70
CA ASP A 403 -18.44 12.62 2.70
C ASP A 403 -19.09 13.87 3.28
N THR A 404 -19.64 13.77 4.50
CA THR A 404 -20.27 14.92 5.17
C THR A 404 -19.22 16.00 5.47
N LEU A 405 -18.02 15.61 5.87
CA LEU A 405 -16.93 16.55 6.14
C LEU A 405 -16.45 17.23 4.84
N LEU A 406 -16.29 16.47 3.76
CA LEU A 406 -15.97 16.99 2.42
C LEU A 406 -17.08 17.95 1.92
N GLU A 407 -18.35 17.67 2.19
CA GLU A 407 -19.48 18.57 1.88
C GLU A 407 -19.41 19.89 2.65
N GLU A 408 -19.10 19.84 3.95
CA GLU A 408 -18.88 21.05 4.76
C GLU A 408 -17.69 21.87 4.25
N MET A 409 -16.58 21.21 3.93
CA MET A 409 -15.39 21.85 3.37
C MET A 409 -15.64 22.44 1.97
N ALA A 410 -16.52 21.83 1.17
CA ALA A 410 -16.94 22.36 -0.13
C ALA A 410 -17.90 23.57 -0.01
N SER A 411 -18.12 24.14 1.17
CA SER A 411 -18.99 25.31 1.34
C SER A 411 -18.38 26.59 0.73
N ILE A 412 -19.15 27.23 -0.16
CA ILE A 412 -18.74 28.41 -0.91
C ILE A 412 -19.14 29.70 -0.16
N SER A 413 -18.17 30.61 0.03
CA SER A 413 -18.39 31.99 0.49
C SER A 413 -17.99 33.00 -0.60
N ILE A 414 -18.83 34.00 -0.81
CA ILE A 414 -18.70 34.99 -1.90
C ILE A 414 -18.64 36.38 -1.29
N GLN A 415 -17.59 37.12 -1.59
CA GLN A 415 -17.40 38.50 -1.16
C GLN A 415 -17.42 39.45 -2.37
N HIS A 416 -18.33 40.43 -2.35
CA HIS A 416 -18.36 41.52 -3.32
C HIS A 416 -18.83 42.84 -2.67
N GLY A 417 -18.34 43.97 -3.18
CA GLY A 417 -18.49 45.30 -2.57
C GLY A 417 -19.76 46.08 -2.95
N GLY A 418 -20.87 45.42 -3.24
CA GLY A 418 -22.13 46.08 -3.61
C GLY A 418 -23.33 45.14 -3.53
N ASP A 419 -24.55 45.63 -3.79
CA ASP A 419 -25.76 44.81 -3.74
C ASP A 419 -25.94 43.92 -4.99
N GLU A 420 -25.26 44.28 -6.09
CA GLU A 420 -25.36 43.59 -7.37
C GLU A 420 -23.96 43.21 -7.88
N ILE A 421 -23.90 42.09 -8.60
CA ILE A 421 -22.70 41.65 -9.32
C ILE A 421 -22.85 42.10 -10.78
N LEU A 422 -21.92 42.92 -11.25
CA LEU A 422 -21.93 43.51 -12.59
C LEU A 422 -21.03 42.73 -13.55
N THR A 423 -21.20 42.96 -14.85
CA THR A 423 -20.33 42.44 -15.91
C THR A 423 -18.89 42.96 -15.77
N SER A 424 -17.91 42.12 -16.09
CA SER A 424 -16.47 42.42 -15.99
C SER A 424 -15.98 42.84 -14.59
N GLN A 425 -16.75 42.54 -13.54
CA GLN A 425 -16.42 42.83 -12.15
C GLN A 425 -15.55 41.71 -11.57
N LYS A 426 -14.64 42.08 -10.68
CA LYS A 426 -13.89 41.12 -9.84
C LYS A 426 -14.70 40.78 -8.59
N VAL A 427 -15.00 39.51 -8.42
CA VAL A 427 -15.67 38.91 -7.26
C VAL A 427 -14.69 38.00 -6.56
N THR A 428 -14.62 38.09 -5.23
CA THR A 428 -13.77 37.22 -4.43
C THR A 428 -14.56 35.98 -4.02
N LEU A 429 -14.04 34.81 -4.38
CA LEU A 429 -14.53 33.49 -3.97
C LEU A 429 -13.59 32.91 -2.94
N GLN A 430 -14.13 32.30 -1.89
CA GLN A 430 -13.34 31.65 -0.85
C GLN A 430 -14.13 30.48 -0.25
N LEU A 431 -13.43 29.58 0.44
CA LEU A 431 -14.11 28.63 1.34
C LEU A 431 -14.87 29.40 2.41
N ALA A 432 -16.00 28.85 2.85
CA ALA A 432 -16.70 29.37 4.01
C ALA A 432 -15.82 29.33 5.27
N GLU A 433 -15.08 28.24 5.44
CA GLU A 433 -14.11 28.04 6.51
C GLU A 433 -12.69 28.15 5.94
N SER A 434 -12.02 29.26 6.24
CA SER A 434 -10.71 29.60 5.66
C SER A 434 -9.53 28.90 6.34
N ASP A 435 -9.75 27.88 7.14
CA ASP A 435 -8.73 27.02 7.74
C ASP A 435 -8.87 25.56 7.26
N SER A 436 -9.78 25.31 6.32
CA SER A 436 -10.02 23.96 5.81
C SER A 436 -8.98 23.54 4.76
N GLU A 437 -8.43 22.33 4.91
CA GLU A 437 -7.41 21.76 4.02
C GLU A 437 -7.56 20.23 3.93
N VAL A 438 -7.37 19.67 2.73
CA VAL A 438 -7.26 18.22 2.52
C VAL A 438 -5.85 17.93 2.01
N TYR A 439 -5.15 16.99 2.63
CA TYR A 439 -3.78 16.65 2.24
C TYR A 439 -3.45 15.19 2.58
N TRP A 440 -2.42 14.65 1.94
CA TRP A 440 -1.86 13.35 2.30
C TRP A 440 -0.86 13.52 3.45
N ASP A 441 -1.09 12.85 4.56
CA ASP A 441 -0.18 12.84 5.69
C ASP A 441 0.74 11.60 5.62
N GLU A 442 2.03 11.85 5.40
CA GLU A 442 3.06 10.80 5.25
C GLU A 442 3.37 10.06 6.57
N GLY A 443 3.04 10.64 7.73
CA GLY A 443 3.21 9.96 9.02
C GLY A 443 2.06 9.01 9.31
N ALA A 444 0.85 9.42 8.96
CA ALA A 444 -0.37 8.65 9.11
C ALA A 444 -0.61 7.63 7.98
N TYR A 445 0.00 7.83 6.81
CA TYR A 445 -0.34 7.11 5.56
C TYR A 445 -1.85 7.19 5.26
N SER A 446 -2.39 8.39 5.42
CA SER A 446 -3.82 8.64 5.31
C SER A 446 -4.09 10.05 4.81
N VAL A 447 -5.27 10.24 4.22
CA VAL A 447 -5.77 11.56 3.88
C VAL A 447 -6.24 12.25 5.15
N ALA A 448 -5.65 13.40 5.44
CA ALA A 448 -6.01 14.25 6.55
C ALA A 448 -6.87 15.43 6.06
N LEU A 449 -7.96 15.69 6.80
CA LEU A 449 -8.85 16.82 6.60
C LEU A 449 -8.74 17.72 7.82
N ASN A 450 -8.15 18.90 7.65
CA ASN A 450 -8.19 19.95 8.66
C ASN A 450 -9.50 20.71 8.49
N HIS A 451 -10.32 20.81 9.55
CA HIS A 451 -11.57 21.57 9.53
C HIS A 451 -11.92 22.08 10.92
N LYS A 452 -12.17 23.40 11.06
CA LYS A 452 -12.54 24.05 12.34
C LYS A 452 -11.58 23.69 13.48
N ALA A 453 -10.27 23.83 13.23
CA ALA A 453 -9.18 23.48 14.16
C ALA A 453 -9.09 22.00 14.61
N ASN A 454 -9.80 21.07 13.95
CA ASN A 454 -9.64 19.63 14.19
C ASN A 454 -9.05 18.96 12.94
N THR A 455 -8.26 17.91 13.14
CA THR A 455 -7.78 17.03 12.07
C THR A 455 -8.60 15.74 12.09
N TYR A 456 -9.05 15.31 10.92
CA TYR A 456 -9.76 14.06 10.70
C TYR A 456 -8.95 13.21 9.74
N PHE A 457 -8.73 11.95 10.08
CA PHE A 457 -8.02 11.01 9.21
C PHE A 457 -9.03 10.08 8.54
N VAL A 458 -8.94 9.97 7.22
CA VAL A 458 -9.85 9.17 6.41
C VAL A 458 -9.18 7.87 5.99
N SER A 459 -9.77 6.77 6.44
CA SER A 459 -9.48 5.43 5.94
C SER A 459 -10.20 5.24 4.60
N ASN A 460 -9.49 5.44 3.49
CA ASN A 460 -9.95 5.11 2.14
C ASN A 460 -9.05 4.04 1.50
N ARG A 461 -9.25 3.74 0.21
CA ARG A 461 -8.46 2.70 -0.47
C ARG A 461 -6.95 2.88 -0.34
N PHE A 462 -6.45 4.12 -0.32
CA PHE A 462 -5.01 4.39 -0.23
C PHE A 462 -4.46 4.00 1.14
N THR A 463 -5.13 4.37 2.23
CA THR A 463 -4.72 3.95 3.58
C THR A 463 -4.75 2.43 3.73
N VAL A 464 -5.78 1.78 3.20
CA VAL A 464 -5.90 0.32 3.26
C VAL A 464 -4.79 -0.37 2.46
N ASP A 465 -4.38 0.17 1.32
CA ASP A 465 -3.23 -0.35 0.56
C ASP A 465 -1.95 -0.35 1.40
N PHE A 466 -1.64 0.74 2.10
CA PHE A 466 -0.47 0.79 2.99
C PHE A 466 -0.59 -0.17 4.19
N ILE A 467 -1.79 -0.37 4.74
CA ILE A 467 -2.03 -1.35 5.80
C ILE A 467 -1.78 -2.78 5.29
N MET A 468 -2.29 -3.12 4.11
CA MET A 468 -2.14 -4.45 3.50
C MET A 468 -0.70 -4.73 3.06
N ASP A 469 0.00 -3.73 2.53
CA ASP A 469 1.43 -3.79 2.25
C ASP A 469 2.22 -4.06 3.54
N PHE A 470 1.90 -3.35 4.62
CA PHE A 470 2.53 -3.55 5.93
C PHE A 470 2.28 -4.95 6.50
N ILE A 471 1.05 -5.47 6.39
CA ILE A 471 0.70 -6.85 6.77
C ILE A 471 1.53 -7.85 5.97
N SER A 472 1.69 -7.62 4.66
CA SER A 472 2.44 -8.49 3.76
C SER A 472 3.94 -8.45 4.00
N PHE A 473 4.47 -7.26 4.32
CA PHE A 473 5.86 -7.04 4.67
C PHE A 473 6.25 -7.78 5.97
N TRP A 474 5.39 -7.71 6.98
CA TRP A 474 5.61 -8.37 8.28
C TRP A 474 5.16 -9.84 8.33
N ASP A 475 4.63 -10.37 7.22
CA ASP A 475 4.05 -11.72 7.13
C ASP A 475 3.02 -11.99 8.25
N LEU A 476 2.17 -11.00 8.51
CA LEU A 476 1.10 -11.09 9.49
C LEU A 476 -0.04 -11.98 8.94
N ARG A 477 -0.85 -12.54 9.84
CA ARG A 477 -1.99 -13.41 9.53
C ARG A 477 -3.06 -12.76 8.65
N GLY A 478 -3.14 -11.44 8.66
CA GLY A 478 -4.00 -10.69 7.76
C GLY A 478 -4.58 -9.42 8.38
N LEU A 479 -5.79 -9.08 7.93
CA LEU A 479 -6.51 -7.86 8.28
C LEU A 479 -7.80 -8.21 9.05
N ALA A 480 -8.02 -7.59 10.20
CA ALA A 480 -9.30 -7.59 10.90
C ALA A 480 -9.99 -6.25 10.67
N ILE A 481 -11.27 -6.27 10.34
CA ILE A 481 -12.07 -5.07 10.13
C ILE A 481 -13.01 -4.92 11.32
N GLU A 482 -12.88 -3.80 12.02
CA GLU A 482 -13.85 -3.35 12.99
C GLU A 482 -14.88 -2.47 12.29
N ALA A 483 -16.09 -2.99 12.09
CA ALA A 483 -17.19 -2.26 11.49
C ALA A 483 -18.30 -2.08 12.52
N VAL A 484 -18.58 -0.83 12.89
CA VAL A 484 -19.71 -0.51 13.76
C VAL A 484 -21.01 -0.52 12.95
N ASP A 485 -20.95 -0.06 11.69
CA ASP A 485 -22.02 -0.23 10.71
C ASP A 485 -21.45 -0.68 9.35
N SER A 486 -22.12 -1.66 8.72
CA SER A 486 -21.88 -2.11 7.35
C SER A 486 -21.84 -1.00 6.29
N ASN A 487 -22.50 0.15 6.53
CA ASN A 487 -22.50 1.29 5.62
C ASN A 487 -21.20 2.13 5.68
N GLU A 488 -20.34 1.89 6.66
CA GLU A 488 -19.09 2.66 6.84
C GLU A 488 -17.97 2.21 5.91
N ILE A 489 -18.09 1.02 5.32
CA ILE A 489 -17.08 0.48 4.40
C ILE A 489 -17.47 0.80 2.96
N SER A 490 -16.65 1.61 2.27
CA SER A 490 -16.88 1.94 0.86
C SER A 490 -16.70 0.73 -0.06
N GLU A 491 -17.45 0.69 -1.16
CA GLU A 491 -17.32 -0.34 -2.21
C GLU A 491 -15.90 -0.42 -2.78
N PRO A 492 -15.23 0.69 -3.14
CA PRO A 492 -13.84 0.66 -3.61
C PRO A 492 -12.89 0.02 -2.61
N MET A 493 -13.03 0.34 -1.32
CA MET A 493 -12.18 -0.19 -0.27
C MET A 493 -12.38 -1.70 -0.07
N MET A 494 -13.63 -2.16 0.02
CA MET A 494 -13.90 -3.60 0.17
C MET A 494 -13.47 -4.39 -1.07
N THR A 495 -13.70 -3.85 -2.27
CA THR A 495 -13.21 -4.45 -3.53
C THR A 495 -11.69 -4.61 -3.51
N ARG A 496 -10.98 -3.59 -3.00
CA ARG A 496 -9.52 -3.61 -2.88
C ARG A 496 -9.02 -4.62 -1.86
N ILE A 497 -9.68 -4.75 -0.70
CA ILE A 497 -9.37 -5.77 0.33
C ILE A 497 -9.55 -7.18 -0.22
N LEU A 498 -10.66 -7.43 -0.93
CA LEU A 498 -10.91 -8.74 -1.53
C LEU A 498 -9.92 -9.05 -2.65
N ALA A 499 -9.56 -8.06 -3.47
CA ALA A 499 -8.52 -8.23 -4.49
C ALA A 499 -7.17 -8.59 -3.87
N TRP A 500 -6.79 -7.98 -2.74
CA TRP A 500 -5.56 -8.34 -2.02
C TRP A 500 -5.57 -9.76 -1.44
N GLN A 501 -6.75 -10.32 -1.14
CA GLN A 501 -6.89 -11.69 -0.68
C GLN A 501 -6.80 -12.72 -1.82
N ASP A 502 -7.33 -12.37 -3.00
CA ASP A 502 -7.31 -13.23 -4.19
C ASP A 502 -5.98 -13.12 -4.98
N GLU A 503 -5.31 -11.97 -4.92
CA GLU A 503 -4.10 -11.64 -5.68
C GLU A 503 -3.13 -10.84 -4.80
N ARG A 504 -1.80 -11.06 -4.93
CA ARG A 504 -0.83 -10.11 -4.36
C ARG A 504 -0.92 -8.81 -5.16
N VAL A 505 -1.54 -7.82 -4.55
CA VAL A 505 -1.72 -6.48 -5.09
C VAL A 505 -0.37 -5.77 -5.25
N ASP A 506 -0.26 -4.97 -6.33
CA ASP A 506 0.88 -4.09 -6.62
C ASP A 506 1.21 -3.14 -5.45
N SER A 507 2.40 -2.53 -5.49
CA SER A 507 2.85 -1.57 -4.48
C SER A 507 1.78 -0.53 -4.10
N PRO A 508 1.72 -0.13 -2.81
CA PRO A 508 0.67 0.74 -2.32
C PRO A 508 0.64 2.08 -3.07
N GLU A 509 -0.57 2.51 -3.46
CA GLU A 509 -0.77 3.77 -4.18
C GLU A 509 -0.99 4.94 -3.21
N LYS A 510 -0.52 6.12 -3.60
CA LYS A 510 -0.89 7.38 -2.97
C LYS A 510 -1.99 8.07 -3.77
N PRO A 511 -2.85 8.90 -3.14
CA PRO A 511 -3.76 9.76 -3.88
C PRO A 511 -2.97 10.66 -4.82
N PHE A 512 -3.53 10.91 -6.01
CA PHE A 512 -2.95 11.88 -6.92
C PHE A 512 -3.06 13.27 -6.27
N GLY A 513 -1.92 13.83 -5.83
CA GLY A 513 -1.88 15.07 -5.03
C GLY A 513 -2.79 16.19 -5.51
N PRO A 514 -2.85 16.52 -6.82
CA PRO A 514 -3.75 17.54 -7.35
C PRO A 514 -5.26 17.27 -7.17
N TYR A 515 -5.68 16.05 -6.84
CA TYR A 515 -7.07 15.75 -6.48
C TYR A 515 -7.41 16.16 -5.05
N LEU A 516 -6.42 16.25 -4.15
CA LEU A 516 -6.64 16.74 -2.79
C LEU A 516 -6.78 18.26 -2.73
N GLU A 517 -6.45 18.95 -3.82
CA GLU A 517 -6.51 20.40 -3.91
C GLU A 517 -7.94 20.88 -4.28
N PRO A 518 -8.56 21.78 -3.50
CA PRO A 518 -9.86 22.33 -3.86
C PRO A 518 -9.84 23.06 -5.21
N CYS A 519 -10.81 22.75 -6.08
CA CYS A 519 -10.89 23.31 -7.43
C CYS A 519 -12.20 24.07 -7.67
N TRP A 520 -12.06 25.29 -8.18
CA TRP A 520 -13.17 26.16 -8.60
C TRP A 520 -13.48 25.96 -10.08
N ILE A 521 -14.77 25.85 -10.38
CA ILE A 521 -15.31 25.74 -11.73
C ILE A 521 -16.38 26.83 -11.89
N VAL A 522 -16.32 27.60 -12.97
CA VAL A 522 -17.32 28.63 -13.28
C VAL A 522 -17.91 28.38 -14.66
N SER A 523 -19.22 28.56 -14.82
CA SER A 523 -19.87 28.39 -16.13
C SER A 523 -19.60 29.55 -17.11
N GLY A 524 -18.96 30.61 -16.64
CA GLY A 524 -18.48 31.71 -17.46
C GLY A 524 -17.52 32.65 -16.70
N GLY A 525 -16.71 33.38 -17.45
CA GLY A 525 -15.79 34.38 -16.92
C GLY A 525 -14.38 33.82 -16.85
N THR A 526 -13.53 34.41 -16.02
CA THR A 526 -12.16 33.91 -15.82
C THR A 526 -11.79 33.90 -14.34
N LEU A 527 -11.15 32.82 -13.88
CA LEU A 527 -10.62 32.70 -12.54
C LEU A 527 -9.14 33.10 -12.51
N SER A 528 -8.67 33.69 -11.41
CA SER A 528 -7.24 33.92 -11.19
C SER A 528 -6.45 32.63 -11.01
N SER A 529 -7.11 31.58 -10.51
CA SER A 529 -6.58 30.23 -10.28
C SER A 529 -7.73 29.24 -10.29
N VAL A 530 -7.54 28.06 -10.88
CA VAL A 530 -8.59 27.02 -10.99
C VAL A 530 -8.54 26.11 -9.77
N CYS A 531 -7.38 25.53 -9.46
CA CYS A 531 -7.16 24.70 -8.28
C CYS A 531 -6.18 25.38 -7.33
N TRP A 532 -6.28 25.04 -6.06
CA TRP A 532 -5.29 25.44 -5.07
C TRP A 532 -4.01 24.64 -5.27
N THR A 533 -2.88 25.15 -4.80
CA THR A 533 -1.64 24.37 -4.75
C THR A 533 -1.23 24.20 -3.30
N VAL A 534 -0.80 23.01 -2.89
CA VAL A 534 -0.31 22.73 -1.52
C VAL A 534 0.65 23.83 -1.05
N GLY A 535 0.47 24.33 0.17
CA GLY A 535 1.21 25.47 0.73
C GLY A 535 0.67 26.87 0.35
N SER A 536 -0.41 26.94 -0.43
CA SER A 536 -1.12 28.17 -0.79
C SER A 536 -2.42 28.35 0.01
N ALA A 537 -2.40 27.95 1.29
CA ALA A 537 -3.56 27.92 2.16
C ALA A 537 -4.48 29.15 1.99
N ASN A 538 -5.73 28.88 1.63
CA ASN A 538 -6.86 29.79 1.73
C ASN A 538 -6.69 31.15 1.03
N ARG A 539 -6.04 31.18 -0.14
CA ARG A 539 -6.04 32.40 -0.95
C ARG A 539 -7.42 32.59 -1.61
N PRO A 540 -8.06 33.75 -1.42
CA PRO A 540 -9.27 34.07 -2.14
C PRO A 540 -9.03 33.98 -3.65
N VAL A 541 -9.91 33.29 -4.37
CA VAL A 541 -9.88 33.20 -5.82
C VAL A 541 -10.66 34.37 -6.40
N ILE A 542 -10.06 35.09 -7.33
CA ILE A 542 -10.72 36.21 -7.99
C ILE A 542 -11.42 35.70 -9.24
N TRP A 543 -12.75 35.71 -9.23
CA TRP A 543 -13.57 35.49 -10.41
C TRP A 543 -13.84 36.83 -11.09
N THR A 544 -13.40 36.96 -12.34
CA THR A 544 -13.80 38.07 -13.21
C THR A 544 -15.05 37.64 -13.97
N THR A 545 -16.17 38.32 -13.70
CA THR A 545 -17.46 37.96 -14.29
C THR A 545 -17.46 38.16 -15.81
N PRO A 546 -18.31 37.41 -16.54
CA PRO A 546 -18.47 37.57 -17.97
C PRO A 546 -18.90 38.98 -18.39
N ASP A 547 -18.58 39.36 -19.63
CA ASP A 547 -19.06 40.59 -20.26
C ASP A 547 -20.55 40.53 -20.66
N LYS A 548 -21.16 39.34 -20.59
CA LYS A 548 -22.57 39.13 -20.89
C LYS A 548 -23.36 38.99 -19.57
N PRO A 549 -24.44 39.75 -19.36
CA PRO A 549 -25.31 39.53 -18.22
C PRO A 549 -25.99 38.16 -18.33
N GLY A 550 -26.25 37.52 -17.19
CA GLY A 550 -26.76 36.15 -17.14
C GLY A 550 -26.73 35.55 -15.75
N VAL A 551 -27.15 34.29 -15.63
CA VAL A 551 -26.96 33.50 -14.41
C VAL A 551 -25.79 32.56 -14.65
N TYR A 552 -24.83 32.57 -13.76
CA TYR A 552 -23.61 31.76 -13.84
C TYR A 552 -23.50 30.86 -12.62
N ALA A 553 -23.10 29.62 -12.87
CA ALA A 553 -22.82 28.64 -11.83
C ALA A 553 -21.37 28.79 -11.37
N ILE A 554 -21.18 28.74 -10.07
CA ILE A 554 -19.89 28.63 -9.41
C ILE A 554 -19.93 27.33 -8.62
N LYS A 555 -19.01 26.44 -8.96
CA LYS A 555 -18.87 25.14 -8.34
C LYS A 555 -17.51 25.04 -7.67
N LEU A 556 -17.48 24.49 -6.47
CA LEU A 556 -16.27 24.16 -5.73
C LEU A 556 -16.24 22.65 -5.56
N VAL A 557 -15.14 22.03 -5.93
CA VAL A 557 -14.90 20.59 -5.81
C VAL A 557 -13.82 20.35 -4.78
N VAL A 558 -14.06 19.43 -3.84
CA VAL A 558 -13.12 18.96 -2.81
C VAL A 558 -13.10 17.44 -2.88
N SER A 559 -11.95 16.82 -2.67
CA SER A 559 -11.80 15.36 -2.76
C SER A 559 -10.72 14.84 -1.82
N ASP A 560 -10.89 13.60 -1.37
CA ASP A 560 -9.88 12.81 -0.67
C ASP A 560 -9.04 11.93 -1.63
N GLY A 561 -9.14 12.18 -2.94
CA GLY A 561 -8.47 11.41 -3.99
C GLY A 561 -9.26 10.20 -4.49
N GLU A 562 -10.32 9.80 -3.79
CA GLU A 562 -11.26 8.74 -4.20
C GLU A 562 -12.65 9.31 -4.47
N THR A 563 -13.21 10.02 -3.49
CA THR A 563 -14.53 10.64 -3.54
C THR A 563 -14.40 12.12 -3.90
N PHE A 564 -15.25 12.60 -4.81
CA PHE A 564 -15.31 14.00 -5.22
C PHE A 564 -16.65 14.60 -4.82
N VAL A 565 -16.61 15.54 -3.88
CA VAL A 565 -17.77 16.29 -3.44
C VAL A 565 -17.75 17.67 -4.07
N ALA A 566 -18.92 18.17 -4.45
CA ALA A 566 -19.00 19.50 -5.00
C ALA A 566 -20.25 20.27 -4.57
N ASN A 567 -20.06 21.55 -4.27
CA ASN A 567 -21.13 22.48 -3.96
C ASN A 567 -21.27 23.49 -5.10
N GLU A 568 -22.50 23.87 -5.42
CA GLU A 568 -22.81 24.76 -6.54
C GLU A 568 -23.67 25.95 -6.09
N ARG A 569 -23.28 27.16 -6.52
CA ARG A 569 -24.01 28.41 -6.29
C ARG A 569 -24.31 29.08 -7.61
N TRP A 570 -25.52 29.61 -7.74
CA TRP A 570 -25.97 30.34 -8.92
C TRP A 570 -25.95 31.84 -8.65
N LEU A 571 -25.17 32.60 -9.42
CA LEU A 571 -25.04 34.04 -9.29
C LEU A 571 -25.57 34.76 -10.53
N ARG A 572 -26.36 35.82 -10.30
CA ARG A 572 -26.88 36.69 -11.36
C ARG A 572 -25.92 37.84 -11.59
N VAL A 573 -25.40 37.93 -12.82
CA VAL A 573 -24.55 39.03 -13.29
C VAL A 573 -25.41 39.99 -14.12
N GLN A 574 -25.39 41.27 -13.73
CA GLN A 574 -26.13 42.34 -14.39
C GLN A 574 -25.22 43.18 -15.28
N LYS A 575 -25.82 43.89 -16.24
CA LYS A 575 -25.05 44.74 -17.16
C LYS A 575 -24.49 45.94 -16.40
N THR A 576 -23.23 46.28 -16.64
CA THR A 576 -22.66 47.53 -16.13
C THR A 576 -23.30 48.71 -16.85
N ASP A 577 -24.12 49.49 -16.16
CA ASP A 577 -24.68 50.75 -16.67
C ASP A 577 -23.64 51.86 -16.62
N ILE A 578 -22.79 51.91 -17.66
CA ILE A 578 -21.78 52.98 -17.83
C ILE A 578 -22.44 54.34 -18.17
N SER A 579 -23.76 54.38 -18.37
CA SER A 579 -24.51 55.58 -18.78
C SER A 579 -24.59 56.71 -17.74
N GLY A 580 -23.98 56.56 -16.55
CA GLY A 580 -23.95 57.58 -15.49
C GLY A 580 -22.74 58.54 -15.50
N LEU A 581 -21.67 58.28 -16.26
CA LEU A 581 -20.51 59.18 -16.35
C LEU A 581 -20.65 60.17 -17.50
N ASN A 582 -21.68 61.02 -17.45
CA ASN A 582 -21.75 62.21 -18.30
C ASN A 582 -21.57 63.45 -17.39
N PRO A 583 -20.45 64.19 -17.46
CA PRO A 583 -20.35 65.45 -16.75
C PRO A 583 -21.25 66.47 -17.47
N THR A 584 -22.08 67.16 -16.70
CA THR A 584 -22.96 68.27 -17.11
C THR A 584 -24.33 67.87 -17.70
N SER A 585 -25.38 67.99 -16.89
CA SER A 585 -26.58 68.76 -17.25
C SER A 585 -27.52 68.85 -16.05
N VAL A 586 -27.52 70.04 -15.43
CA VAL A 586 -28.60 70.50 -14.55
C VAL A 586 -29.83 70.73 -15.42
N GLY A 587 -30.97 70.10 -15.11
CA GLY A 587 -32.22 70.43 -15.78
C GLY A 587 -33.35 69.39 -15.68
N SER A 588 -34.08 69.46 -14.56
CA SER A 588 -35.55 69.35 -14.45
C SER A 588 -36.32 68.17 -15.10
N THR A 589 -36.84 67.31 -14.21
CA THR A 589 -38.19 66.66 -14.11
C THR A 589 -39.25 67.07 -15.17
N PRO A 590 -40.21 66.19 -15.63
CA PRO A 590 -41.00 65.32 -14.74
C PRO A 590 -41.48 63.93 -15.24
N THR A 591 -41.86 63.12 -14.24
CA THR A 591 -42.94 62.10 -14.14
C THR A 591 -43.47 61.44 -15.43
N ALA A 592 -43.29 60.12 -15.53
CA ALA A 592 -44.13 59.24 -16.34
C ALA A 592 -44.61 58.02 -15.54
N THR A 593 -45.93 58.00 -15.36
CA THR A 593 -46.90 56.96 -15.05
C THR A 593 -46.44 55.50 -15.08
N SER A 594 -46.77 54.78 -14.00
CA SER A 594 -46.69 53.32 -13.88
C SER A 594 -47.53 52.63 -14.97
N THR A 595 -46.86 51.84 -15.81
CA THR A 595 -47.53 50.89 -16.72
C THR A 595 -47.41 49.50 -16.12
N SER A 596 -48.55 48.87 -15.86
CA SER A 596 -48.68 47.52 -15.32
C SER A 596 -47.96 46.50 -16.22
N VAL A 597 -47.04 45.75 -15.63
CA VAL A 597 -46.37 44.60 -16.25
C VAL A 597 -47.39 43.48 -16.44
N PRO A 598 -47.59 42.94 -17.67
CA PRO A 598 -48.45 41.78 -17.86
C PRO A 598 -47.82 40.54 -17.24
N THR A 599 -48.63 39.78 -16.51
CA THR A 599 -48.33 38.46 -15.96
C THR A 599 -47.88 37.53 -17.09
N PRO A 600 -46.73 36.82 -16.99
CA PRO A 600 -46.30 35.90 -18.02
C PRO A 600 -47.29 34.74 -18.13
N GLN A 601 -47.81 34.55 -19.34
CA GLN A 601 -48.64 33.40 -19.71
C GLN A 601 -47.77 32.14 -19.73
N ALA A 602 -48.22 31.08 -19.05
CA ALA A 602 -47.52 29.80 -19.01
C ALA A 602 -47.30 29.23 -20.42
N THR A 603 -46.05 29.02 -20.79
CA THR A 603 -45.66 28.27 -21.98
C THR A 603 -46.01 26.79 -21.76
N PRO A 604 -46.75 26.13 -22.67
CA PRO A 604 -47.07 24.71 -22.51
C PRO A 604 -45.79 23.86 -22.54
N THR A 605 -45.64 23.01 -21.53
CA THR A 605 -44.60 21.98 -21.43
C THR A 605 -44.71 21.03 -22.64
N PRO A 606 -43.64 20.81 -23.42
CA PRO A 606 -43.67 19.81 -24.48
C PRO A 606 -43.86 18.42 -23.88
N THR A 607 -44.86 17.69 -24.39
CA THR A 607 -45.06 16.26 -24.12
C THR A 607 -43.85 15.49 -24.67
N PRO A 608 -43.20 14.62 -23.88
CA PRO A 608 -42.08 13.83 -24.38
C PRO A 608 -42.57 12.85 -25.45
N GLU A 609 -41.99 12.97 -26.65
CA GLU A 609 -42.18 12.02 -27.74
C GLU A 609 -41.37 10.76 -27.44
N ALA A 610 -42.01 9.59 -27.57
CA ALA A 610 -41.39 8.31 -27.27
C ALA A 610 -40.18 8.07 -28.19
N SER A 611 -38.99 8.00 -27.59
CA SER A 611 -37.75 7.69 -28.30
C SER A 611 -37.79 6.25 -28.79
N ALA A 612 -37.62 6.06 -30.10
CA ALA A 612 -37.54 4.76 -30.73
C ALA A 612 -36.27 4.02 -30.26
N THR A 613 -36.43 2.76 -29.89
CA THR A 613 -35.36 1.83 -29.54
C THR A 613 -34.37 1.71 -30.69
N VAL A 614 -33.14 2.18 -30.47
CA VAL A 614 -32.03 2.01 -31.42
C VAL A 614 -31.49 0.59 -31.28
N THR A 615 -31.59 -0.18 -32.38
CA THR A 615 -30.94 -1.49 -32.52
C THR A 615 -29.41 -1.29 -32.47
N PRO A 616 -28.67 -2.04 -31.65
CA PRO A 616 -27.22 -1.90 -31.55
C PRO A 616 -26.57 -2.27 -32.89
N ASP A 617 -25.81 -1.31 -33.44
CA ASP A 617 -24.96 -1.49 -34.61
C ASP A 617 -23.66 -2.21 -34.21
N ALA A 618 -23.13 -3.02 -35.12
CA ALA A 618 -22.03 -3.93 -34.84
C ALA A 618 -20.74 -3.18 -34.49
N THR A 619 -20.08 -3.63 -33.42
CA THR A 619 -18.78 -3.16 -32.94
C THR A 619 -17.73 -3.18 -34.07
N PRO A 620 -17.09 -2.05 -34.42
CA PRO A 620 -16.03 -2.05 -35.40
C PRO A 620 -14.76 -2.74 -34.85
N GLU A 621 -14.17 -3.56 -35.70
CA GLU A 621 -12.92 -4.28 -35.47
C GLU A 621 -11.75 -3.29 -35.26
N PRO A 622 -10.89 -3.47 -34.22
CA PRO A 622 -9.83 -2.52 -33.93
C PRO A 622 -8.79 -2.49 -35.05
N THR A 623 -8.51 -1.28 -35.54
CA THR A 623 -7.44 -1.03 -36.50
C THR A 623 -6.10 -1.10 -35.77
N PRO A 624 -5.09 -1.86 -36.27
CA PRO A 624 -3.79 -1.96 -35.63
C PRO A 624 -3.06 -0.63 -35.63
N THR A 625 -2.67 -0.17 -34.44
CA THR A 625 -1.88 1.05 -34.23
C THR A 625 -0.42 0.79 -34.61
N SER A 626 0.13 1.60 -35.51
CA SER A 626 1.53 1.55 -35.91
C SER A 626 2.46 1.98 -34.77
N THR A 627 3.47 1.15 -34.49
CA THR A 627 4.55 1.39 -33.54
C THR A 627 5.28 2.72 -33.84
N PRO A 628 5.48 3.61 -32.84
CA PRO A 628 6.22 4.85 -33.06
C PRO A 628 7.70 4.58 -33.34
N SER A 629 8.23 5.28 -34.34
CA SER A 629 9.65 5.30 -34.69
C SER A 629 10.45 6.04 -33.60
N PRO A 630 11.65 5.56 -33.20
CA PRO A 630 12.46 6.21 -32.19
C PRO A 630 12.90 7.61 -32.64
N THR A 631 12.74 8.58 -31.74
CA THR A 631 13.20 9.96 -31.88
C THR A 631 14.72 10.02 -31.73
N ALA A 632 15.41 10.66 -32.67
CA ALA A 632 16.86 10.84 -32.60
C ALA A 632 17.27 11.80 -31.47
N THR A 633 18.28 11.38 -30.70
CA THR A 633 18.93 12.17 -29.64
C THR A 633 19.64 13.40 -30.23
N PRO A 634 19.44 14.62 -29.70
CA PRO A 634 20.17 15.80 -30.16
C PRO A 634 21.65 15.75 -29.76
N PRO A 635 22.56 16.34 -30.55
CA PRO A 635 23.99 16.37 -30.23
C PRO A 635 24.28 17.23 -29.00
N SER A 636 25.17 16.74 -28.13
CA SER A 636 25.70 17.43 -26.96
C SER A 636 26.47 18.70 -27.36
N GLY A 637 26.12 19.81 -26.70
CA GLY A 637 26.77 21.11 -26.89
C GLY A 637 28.20 21.17 -26.34
N PRO A 638 29.00 22.17 -26.75
CA PRO A 638 30.42 22.26 -26.42
C PRO A 638 30.68 22.59 -24.93
N PRO A 639 31.83 22.20 -24.37
CA PRO A 639 32.16 22.41 -22.96
C PRO A 639 32.36 23.89 -22.63
N GLY A 640 31.73 24.34 -21.55
CA GLY A 640 31.92 25.68 -20.99
C GLY A 640 33.30 25.86 -20.32
N PRO A 641 33.78 27.12 -20.17
CA PRO A 641 35.11 27.42 -19.64
C PRO A 641 35.18 27.25 -18.12
N ALA A 642 36.34 26.79 -17.64
CA ALA A 642 36.65 26.55 -16.24
C ALA A 642 36.65 27.83 -15.38
N PRO A 643 36.26 27.76 -14.10
CA PRO A 643 36.24 28.90 -13.19
C PRO A 643 37.64 29.25 -12.65
N ASN A 644 37.87 30.55 -12.42
CA ASN A 644 39.01 31.11 -11.68
C ASN A 644 38.75 31.12 -10.17
#